data_AF-A0A6A5HAY3-F1
#
_entry.id   AF-A0A6A5HAY3-F1
#
_cell.length_a   1.000
_cell.length_b   1.000
_cell.length_c   1.000
_cell.angle_alpha   90.00
_cell.angle_beta   90.00
_cell.angle_gamma   90.00
#
_symmetry.space_group_name_H-M   'P 1'
#
loop_
_entity.id
_entity.type
_entity.pdbx_description
1 polymer ?
#
loop_
_entity_poly.entity_id
_entity_poly.type
_entity_poly.pdbx_seq_one_letter_code
_entity_poly.pdbx_strand_id
1 'polypeptide(L)'
;MAQFLKCPDHVLVSNIVYSHVYAYILPELRPFLINLETNHLPKFVENNGEEMIQKMLDKSNNKLRMYGSAKEIAGNIKIFRNFTESFRFFDDQKYPFNASPVIYTSLNGEKYIYKPDIFTIIQNIALHTINHQKFIFFHSMLAKILKSKIVLANGPVEFVKFDEKMFDEIEKEMREVDAKSHQQAIAQRDYLAMSLSTNNYPAIASKFRELNPTLWEDAVANSYLKHLQLLSNRRIETQKEPIFIALTNTCKMNCIEEIMAKRAPLFTSTPESSPITVRLFEDGEERYVMEAELYHALNRLSPGSERFVIHNDGSQRKGLVPNATSFEEVRAEFGDRIQKIEFIRTPILRSKHRAVPIRAHFPGQFVIPAVDCFFEFWRNVILGVKLFQKYQCSDWEKYAQFFQEIEEYFDIEKKQQYFLQYDILESVVGNSLQQYEVSQIKDIRNAKKDGFTVQNLKNELNHLGLTGTFPDIQNYAEGVYEEIDKVKKERYLRTCDLFDAVESCQLICLLNRIPNYQKFLHNQKGCKRVFGYKCAHCEKEEEVKNTSDIQDSMKNLKIENTNSSTPNQYSQPALSAPKDCEKCSESSEILVKTQNELKISRDQLKEMQQKMTDTEKELSDSKKEHEKIVESEAKKTEELAEVMEELNNEKEKNQEKEEEILKASKENEELQKTILKLTAENEANERMIEKLLDRISNLSTNNQKTNEIDEKTIEESTQTTSVTSKNAPLIIDCLICSSQIKAGQEVIRCPLCKRRFHSNCAFKWRKDHTQCPACNGDLPGI
;
A
#
# COMPACT_ATOMS: atom_id res chain seq x y z
N MET A 1 -0.73 8.40 -22.32
CA MET A 1 -0.64 7.16 -21.50
C MET A 1 -0.60 7.33 -19.96
N ALA A 2 0.28 8.15 -19.38
CA ALA A 2 0.54 8.17 -17.92
C ALA A 2 -0.70 8.31 -17.01
N GLN A 3 -1.73 9.03 -17.45
CA GLN A 3 -2.98 9.18 -16.69
C GLN A 3 -3.79 7.88 -16.56
N PHE A 4 -3.67 6.93 -17.49
CA PHE A 4 -4.41 5.66 -17.47
C PHE A 4 -3.69 4.56 -16.69
N LEU A 5 -2.44 4.80 -16.29
CA LEU A 5 -1.68 3.91 -15.41
C LEU A 5 -1.96 4.17 -13.93
N LYS A 6 -2.68 5.25 -13.61
CA LYS A 6 -3.11 5.56 -12.26
C LYS A 6 -4.52 5.01 -12.02
N CYS A 7 -4.74 4.41 -10.86
CA CYS A 7 -6.08 4.06 -10.39
C CYS A 7 -6.94 5.35 -10.29
N PRO A 8 -8.10 5.45 -10.95
CA PRO A 8 -8.93 6.65 -10.93
C PRO A 8 -9.55 6.89 -9.54
N ASP A 9 -9.75 8.15 -9.14
CA ASP A 9 -10.24 8.50 -7.79
C ASP A 9 -11.66 7.99 -7.49
N HIS A 10 -12.43 7.61 -8.51
CA HIS A 10 -13.85 7.26 -8.44
C HIS A 10 -14.10 5.78 -8.79
N VAL A 11 -13.20 4.87 -8.40
CA VAL A 11 -13.38 3.41 -8.59
C VAL A 11 -13.52 2.63 -7.29
N LEU A 12 -13.06 3.20 -6.16
CA LEU A 12 -13.24 2.55 -4.87
C LEU A 12 -14.66 2.77 -4.37
N VAL A 13 -15.37 1.68 -4.14
CA VAL A 13 -16.74 1.67 -3.65
C VAL A 13 -16.74 1.41 -2.14
N SER A 14 -17.65 2.06 -1.45
CA SER A 14 -17.81 1.99 -0.01
C SER A 14 -17.96 0.55 0.51
N ASN A 15 -18.74 -0.30 -0.20
CA ASN A 15 -19.02 -1.67 0.22
C ASN A 15 -17.78 -2.57 0.30
N ILE A 16 -16.76 -2.29 -0.52
CA ILE A 16 -15.53 -3.10 -0.56
C ILE A 16 -14.44 -2.56 0.35
N VAL A 17 -14.59 -1.34 0.90
CA VAL A 17 -13.67 -0.85 1.92
C VAL A 17 -13.68 -1.79 3.12
N TYR A 18 -14.87 -2.25 3.53
CA TYR A 18 -14.99 -3.22 4.62
C TYR A 18 -14.28 -4.54 4.31
N SER A 19 -14.44 -5.12 3.11
CA SER A 19 -13.77 -6.38 2.74
C SER A 19 -12.26 -6.23 2.73
N HIS A 20 -11.73 -5.11 2.22
CA HIS A 20 -10.28 -4.83 2.23
C HIS A 20 -9.74 -4.68 3.65
N VAL A 21 -10.44 -3.94 4.53
CA VAL A 21 -10.04 -3.80 5.94
C VAL A 21 -10.10 -5.15 6.65
N TYR A 22 -11.17 -5.92 6.43
CA TYR A 22 -11.39 -7.24 7.04
C TYR A 22 -10.27 -8.24 6.70
N ALA A 23 -9.83 -8.25 5.44
CA ALA A 23 -8.70 -9.08 5.01
C ALA A 23 -7.36 -8.59 5.58
N TYR A 24 -7.18 -7.27 5.72
CA TYR A 24 -5.95 -6.67 6.22
C TYR A 24 -5.73 -6.91 7.72
N ILE A 25 -6.79 -6.83 8.53
CA ILE A 25 -6.65 -6.98 9.99
C ILE A 25 -6.53 -8.43 10.45
N LEU A 26 -5.99 -8.63 11.65
CA LEU A 26 -5.89 -9.91 12.35
C LEU A 26 -7.28 -10.55 12.57
N PRO A 27 -7.43 -11.87 12.36
CA PRO A 27 -8.69 -12.58 12.54
C PRO A 27 -9.43 -12.30 13.86
N GLU A 28 -8.72 -12.26 14.98
CA GLU A 28 -9.23 -12.10 16.34
C GLU A 28 -9.73 -10.68 16.59
N LEU A 29 -9.35 -9.72 15.75
CA LEU A 29 -9.81 -8.35 15.80
C LEU A 29 -11.01 -8.08 14.87
N ARG A 30 -11.34 -9.01 13.95
CA ARG A 30 -12.47 -8.89 13.02
C ARG A 30 -13.84 -8.75 13.68
N PRO A 31 -14.14 -9.38 14.83
CA PRO A 31 -15.41 -9.15 15.53
C PRO A 31 -15.65 -7.69 15.95
N PHE A 32 -14.59 -6.87 16.05
CA PHE A 32 -14.69 -5.46 16.39
C PHE A 32 -14.85 -4.54 15.15
N LEU A 33 -14.80 -5.10 13.93
CA LEU A 33 -15.14 -4.37 12.71
C LEU A 33 -16.65 -4.35 12.51
N ILE A 34 -17.22 -3.15 12.51
CA ILE A 34 -18.63 -2.96 12.21
C ILE A 34 -18.80 -2.75 10.71
N ASN A 35 -19.61 -3.61 10.08
CA ASN A 35 -20.05 -3.36 8.70
C ASN A 35 -21.08 -2.22 8.71
N LEU A 36 -20.64 -1.04 8.28
CA LEU A 36 -21.42 0.19 8.29
C LEU A 36 -22.44 0.28 7.14
N GLU A 37 -22.43 -0.67 6.19
CA GLU A 37 -23.08 -0.50 4.88
C GLU A 37 -24.12 -1.53 4.50
N THR A 38 -24.58 -2.37 5.44
CA THR A 38 -25.61 -3.38 5.15
C THR A 38 -26.93 -2.77 4.66
N ASN A 39 -27.16 -1.46 4.87
CA ASN A 39 -28.43 -0.77 4.57
C ASN A 39 -28.30 0.44 3.62
N HIS A 40 -27.12 0.73 3.06
CA HIS A 40 -26.92 1.90 2.19
C HIS A 40 -26.60 1.51 0.75
N LEU A 41 -27.08 2.33 -0.19
CA LEU A 41 -26.68 2.20 -1.60
C LEU A 41 -25.17 2.41 -1.71
N PRO A 42 -24.45 1.57 -2.45
CA PRO A 42 -23.02 1.73 -2.70
C PRO A 42 -22.71 3.14 -3.21
N LYS A 43 -21.60 3.73 -2.74
CA LYS A 43 -21.10 5.04 -3.19
C LYS A 43 -19.59 5.00 -3.41
N PHE A 44 -19.09 5.85 -4.30
CA PHE A 44 -17.65 6.04 -4.42
C PHE A 44 -17.12 6.73 -3.18
N VAL A 45 -15.92 6.33 -2.75
CA VAL A 45 -15.26 6.93 -1.58
C VAL A 45 -13.94 7.56 -2.01
N GLU A 46 -13.66 8.71 -1.41
CA GLU A 46 -12.41 9.43 -1.60
C GLU A 46 -11.35 8.97 -0.60
N ASN A 47 -10.09 9.38 -0.82
CA ASN A 47 -8.98 9.15 0.11
C ASN A 47 -8.82 7.68 0.55
N ASN A 48 -9.07 6.74 -0.36
CA ASN A 48 -9.01 5.29 -0.11
C ASN A 48 -9.94 4.82 1.04
N GLY A 49 -11.05 5.53 1.28
CA GLY A 49 -12.01 5.17 2.31
C GLY A 49 -11.64 5.63 3.72
N GLU A 50 -10.74 6.60 3.88
CA GLU A 50 -10.27 7.10 5.18
C GLU A 50 -11.42 7.45 6.14
N GLU A 51 -12.43 8.20 5.68
CA GLU A 51 -13.59 8.57 6.52
C GLU A 51 -14.35 7.33 7.03
N MET A 52 -14.51 6.32 6.17
CA MET A 52 -15.19 5.09 6.51
C MET A 52 -14.37 4.26 7.50
N ILE A 53 -13.05 4.21 7.31
CA ILE A 53 -12.12 3.57 8.24
C ILE A 53 -12.15 4.28 9.59
N GLN A 54 -12.19 5.62 9.63
CA GLN A 54 -12.31 6.38 10.88
C GLN A 54 -13.57 5.98 11.65
N LYS A 55 -14.72 5.85 10.98
CA LYS A 55 -15.96 5.35 11.60
C LYS A 55 -15.83 3.91 12.13
N MET A 56 -15.03 3.05 11.49
CA MET A 56 -14.74 1.71 12.02
C MET A 56 -13.88 1.78 13.28
N LEU A 57 -12.84 2.64 13.28
CA LEU A 57 -11.98 2.85 14.44
C LEU A 57 -12.75 3.38 15.64
N ASP A 58 -13.58 4.41 15.45
CA ASP A 58 -14.37 5.04 16.52
C ASP A 58 -15.30 4.03 17.19
N LYS A 59 -15.86 3.10 16.41
CA LYS A 59 -16.77 2.05 16.92
C LYS A 59 -16.07 0.79 17.40
N SER A 60 -14.76 0.65 17.19
CA SER A 60 -14.00 -0.52 17.59
C SER A 60 -13.73 -0.62 19.10
N ASN A 61 -14.16 0.39 19.89
CA ASN A 61 -13.83 0.50 21.31
C ASN A 61 -12.31 0.37 21.56
N ASN A 62 -11.53 1.11 20.78
CA ASN A 62 -10.07 1.11 20.76
C ASN A 62 -9.42 -0.22 20.33
N LYS A 63 -10.14 -1.28 19.96
CA LYS A 63 -9.56 -2.60 19.66
C LYS A 63 -8.68 -2.64 18.42
N LEU A 64 -8.78 -1.65 17.54
CA LEU A 64 -8.00 -1.54 16.31
C LEU A 64 -6.84 -0.54 16.40
N ARG A 65 -6.51 -0.04 17.60
CA ARG A 65 -5.48 0.99 17.80
C ARG A 65 -4.05 0.58 17.41
N MET A 66 -3.78 -0.72 17.24
CA MET A 66 -2.47 -1.20 16.75
C MET A 66 -2.18 -0.74 15.32
N TYR A 67 -3.21 -0.47 14.52
CA TYR A 67 -3.06 -0.12 13.11
C TYR A 67 -2.77 1.38 12.87
N GLY A 68 -2.75 2.20 13.92
CA GLY A 68 -2.50 3.64 13.83
C GLY A 68 -3.76 4.44 13.46
N SER A 69 -3.55 5.56 12.77
CA SER A 69 -4.63 6.46 12.32
C SER A 69 -5.41 5.89 11.11
N ALA A 70 -6.62 6.42 10.85
CA ALA A 70 -7.39 6.04 9.67
C ALA A 70 -6.63 6.29 8.36
N LYS A 71 -5.88 7.40 8.28
CA LYS A 71 -5.00 7.74 7.15
C LYS A 71 -3.91 6.69 6.93
N GLU A 72 -3.26 6.24 8.00
CA GLU A 72 -2.24 5.17 7.93
C GLU A 72 -2.84 3.85 7.47
N ILE A 73 -4.02 3.49 7.97
CA ILE A 73 -4.73 2.27 7.55
C ILE A 73 -5.11 2.36 6.07
N ALA A 74 -5.71 3.47 5.64
CA ALA A 74 -6.10 3.70 4.25
C ALA A 74 -4.90 3.61 3.30
N GLY A 75 -3.75 4.20 3.69
CA GLY A 75 -2.50 4.12 2.96
C GLY A 75 -1.95 2.69 2.87
N ASN A 76 -1.94 1.95 3.98
CA ASN A 76 -1.48 0.56 3.98
C ASN A 76 -2.40 -0.37 3.18
N ILE A 77 -3.72 -0.20 3.30
CA ILE A 77 -4.69 -0.97 2.51
C ILE A 77 -4.54 -0.67 1.02
N LYS A 78 -4.28 0.60 0.66
CA LYS A 78 -3.98 0.98 -0.72
C LYS A 78 -2.80 0.17 -1.27
N ILE A 79 -1.72 -0.01 -0.49
CA ILE A 79 -0.58 -0.85 -0.88
C ILE A 79 -1.00 -2.33 -0.95
N PHE A 80 -1.62 -2.85 0.12
CA PHE A 80 -2.01 -4.25 0.28
C PHE A 80 -2.89 -4.77 -0.87
N ARG A 81 -3.85 -3.97 -1.33
CA ARG A 81 -4.78 -4.36 -2.41
C ARG A 81 -4.26 -4.11 -3.83
N ASN A 82 -3.12 -3.45 -3.98
CA ASN A 82 -2.61 -2.98 -5.26
C ASN A 82 -1.77 -4.06 -5.95
N PHE A 83 -2.44 -5.11 -6.40
CA PHE A 83 -1.86 -6.19 -7.19
C PHE A 83 -2.84 -6.66 -8.27
N THR A 84 -2.31 -7.22 -9.35
CA THR A 84 -3.11 -7.70 -10.47
C THR A 84 -4.04 -8.84 -10.04
N GLU A 85 -5.28 -8.82 -10.54
CA GLU A 85 -6.33 -9.77 -10.16
C GLU A 85 -6.76 -9.75 -8.67
N SER A 86 -6.49 -8.66 -7.95
CA SER A 86 -6.91 -8.51 -6.55
C SER A 86 -8.40 -8.75 -6.30
N PHE A 87 -9.25 -8.50 -7.30
CA PHE A 87 -10.67 -8.79 -7.23
C PHE A 87 -11.00 -10.28 -6.98
N ARG A 88 -10.12 -11.21 -7.35
CA ARG A 88 -10.29 -12.64 -7.03
C ARG A 88 -9.99 -12.92 -5.56
N PHE A 89 -9.00 -12.24 -5.01
CA PHE A 89 -8.61 -12.38 -3.61
C PHE A 89 -9.66 -11.78 -2.66
N PHE A 90 -10.21 -10.61 -2.99
CA PHE A 90 -11.21 -9.93 -2.16
C PHE A 90 -12.67 -10.31 -2.47
N ASP A 91 -12.91 -11.20 -3.45
CA ASP A 91 -14.25 -11.53 -3.97
C ASP A 91 -15.05 -10.31 -4.49
N ASP A 92 -14.35 -9.33 -5.07
CA ASP A 92 -14.91 -8.06 -5.55
C ASP A 92 -15.31 -8.11 -7.03
N GLN A 93 -15.89 -9.22 -7.50
CA GLN A 93 -16.19 -9.46 -8.92
C GLN A 93 -17.12 -8.39 -9.55
N LYS A 94 -18.00 -7.79 -8.75
CA LYS A 94 -19.06 -6.86 -9.19
C LYS A 94 -18.65 -5.39 -9.20
N TYR A 95 -17.47 -5.08 -8.66
CA TYR A 95 -16.99 -3.70 -8.48
C TYR A 95 -15.85 -3.38 -9.44
N PRO A 96 -15.55 -2.11 -9.72
CA PRO A 96 -14.44 -1.71 -10.59
C PRO A 96 -13.09 -2.29 -10.17
N PHE A 97 -12.18 -2.41 -11.14
CA PHE A 97 -10.76 -2.56 -10.81
C PHE A 97 -10.31 -1.34 -10.01
N ASN A 98 -9.62 -1.59 -8.90
CA ASN A 98 -9.15 -0.59 -7.96
C ASN A 98 -7.66 -0.71 -7.64
N ALA A 99 -6.96 -1.62 -8.32
CA ALA A 99 -5.51 -1.70 -8.39
C ALA A 99 -5.00 -0.90 -9.60
N SER A 100 -3.78 -0.38 -9.50
CA SER A 100 -3.10 0.31 -10.60
C SER A 100 -2.38 -0.73 -11.47
N PRO A 101 -2.50 -0.65 -12.81
CA PRO A 101 -1.76 -1.52 -13.70
C PRO A 101 -0.26 -1.24 -13.62
N VAL A 102 0.57 -2.26 -13.78
CA VAL A 102 2.03 -2.13 -13.67
C VAL A 102 2.70 -2.39 -15.02
N ILE A 103 3.59 -1.47 -15.41
CA ILE A 103 4.53 -1.69 -16.52
C ILE A 103 5.82 -2.21 -15.91
N TYR A 104 6.19 -3.42 -16.29
CA TYR A 104 7.38 -4.09 -15.82
C TYR A 104 8.54 -3.88 -16.80
N THR A 105 9.76 -3.97 -16.31
CA THR A 105 10.98 -3.92 -17.13
C THR A 105 11.64 -5.28 -17.06
N SER A 106 12.03 -5.85 -18.20
CA SER A 106 12.82 -7.10 -18.22
C SER A 106 14.28 -6.83 -17.84
N LEU A 107 15.06 -7.88 -17.58
CA LEU A 107 16.51 -7.74 -17.41
C LEU A 107 17.21 -7.12 -18.63
N ASN A 108 16.63 -7.29 -19.81
CA ASN A 108 17.13 -6.73 -21.07
C ASN A 108 16.69 -5.27 -21.29
N GLY A 109 15.96 -4.67 -20.35
CA GLY A 109 15.48 -3.28 -20.44
C GLY A 109 14.20 -3.09 -21.26
N GLU A 110 13.60 -4.17 -21.77
CA GLU A 110 12.34 -4.09 -22.52
C GLU A 110 11.13 -3.95 -21.59
N LYS A 111 10.08 -3.25 -22.05
CA LYS A 111 8.85 -3.00 -21.27
C LYS A 111 7.79 -4.07 -21.54
N TYR A 112 7.21 -4.59 -20.46
CA TYR A 112 6.18 -5.63 -20.47
C TYR A 112 4.98 -5.24 -19.62
N ILE A 113 3.83 -5.84 -19.94
CA ILE A 113 2.61 -5.72 -19.15
C ILE A 113 2.01 -7.10 -18.92
N TYR A 114 1.53 -7.34 -17.69
CA TYR A 114 0.80 -8.56 -17.37
C TYR A 114 -0.59 -8.50 -18.02
N LYS A 115 -1.00 -9.52 -18.79
CA LYS A 115 -2.22 -9.46 -19.60
C LYS A 115 -3.48 -8.97 -18.87
N PRO A 116 -3.80 -9.40 -17.62
CA PRO A 116 -4.97 -8.90 -16.92
C PRO A 116 -4.94 -7.39 -16.63
N ASP A 117 -3.76 -6.77 -16.51
CA ASP A 117 -3.63 -5.31 -16.32
C ASP A 117 -4.05 -4.51 -17.56
N ILE A 118 -4.07 -5.12 -18.76
CA ILE A 118 -4.60 -4.49 -19.98
C ILE A 118 -6.08 -4.13 -19.78
N PHE A 119 -6.86 -5.00 -19.12
CA PHE A 119 -8.27 -4.73 -18.83
C PHE A 119 -8.44 -3.57 -17.85
N THR A 120 -7.54 -3.44 -16.86
CA THR A 120 -7.50 -2.29 -15.95
C THR A 120 -7.24 -0.99 -16.73
N ILE A 121 -6.29 -1.00 -17.69
CA ILE A 121 -6.04 0.16 -18.55
C ILE A 121 -7.26 0.50 -19.41
N ILE A 122 -7.92 -0.50 -20.01
CA ILE A 122 -9.15 -0.30 -20.80
C ILE A 122 -10.25 0.32 -19.94
N GLN A 123 -10.42 -0.15 -18.70
CA GLN A 123 -11.34 0.47 -17.75
C GLN A 123 -10.99 1.95 -17.56
N ASN A 124 -9.73 2.26 -17.27
CA ASN A 124 -9.30 3.63 -16.98
C ASN A 124 -9.49 4.56 -18.20
N ILE A 125 -9.21 4.08 -19.42
CA ILE A 125 -9.48 4.81 -20.67
C ILE A 125 -10.98 5.05 -20.82
N ALA A 126 -11.82 4.03 -20.64
CA ALA A 126 -13.28 4.14 -20.76
C ALA A 126 -13.86 5.15 -19.76
N LEU A 127 -13.46 5.08 -18.48
CA LEU A 127 -13.90 6.01 -17.45
C LEU A 127 -13.44 7.46 -17.69
N HIS A 128 -12.30 7.64 -18.37
CA HIS A 128 -11.80 8.98 -18.69
C HIS A 128 -12.45 9.58 -19.95
N THR A 129 -12.80 8.76 -20.94
CA THR A 129 -13.18 9.23 -22.28
C THR A 129 -14.69 9.19 -22.53
N ILE A 130 -15.42 8.26 -21.94
CA ILE A 130 -16.86 8.08 -22.19
C ILE A 130 -17.65 8.92 -21.20
N ASN A 131 -18.61 9.71 -21.69
CA ASN A 131 -19.54 10.41 -20.84
C ASN A 131 -20.45 9.41 -20.12
N HIS A 132 -20.39 9.36 -18.81
CA HIS A 132 -21.24 8.49 -18.01
C HIS A 132 -21.68 9.25 -16.76
N GLN A 133 -22.87 8.91 -16.27
CA GLN A 133 -23.28 9.40 -14.96
C GLN A 133 -22.30 8.81 -13.94
N LYS A 134 -21.82 9.62 -12.99
CA LYS A 134 -20.92 9.21 -11.90
C LYS A 134 -21.61 8.31 -10.85
N PHE A 135 -22.54 7.46 -11.29
CA PHE A 135 -23.15 6.40 -10.51
C PHE A 135 -22.37 5.11 -10.69
N ILE A 136 -22.42 4.26 -9.68
CA ILE A 136 -21.74 2.94 -9.67
C ILE A 136 -22.26 2.01 -10.75
N PHE A 137 -23.48 2.24 -11.27
CA PHE A 137 -24.09 1.35 -12.26
C PHE A 137 -23.22 1.14 -13.51
N PHE A 138 -22.79 2.22 -14.19
CA PHE A 138 -21.93 2.10 -15.38
C PHE A 138 -20.60 1.38 -15.06
N HIS A 139 -19.99 1.76 -13.94
CA HIS A 139 -18.73 1.21 -13.47
C HIS A 139 -18.81 -0.30 -13.18
N SER A 140 -19.90 -0.74 -12.54
CA SER A 140 -20.16 -2.15 -12.27
C SER A 140 -20.44 -2.95 -13.54
N MET A 141 -21.15 -2.38 -14.53
CA MET A 141 -21.36 -3.03 -15.83
C MET A 141 -20.04 -3.25 -16.57
N LEU A 142 -19.21 -2.20 -16.61
CA LEU A 142 -17.88 -2.25 -17.22
C LEU A 142 -16.99 -3.29 -16.54
N ALA A 143 -16.92 -3.24 -15.21
CA ALA A 143 -16.13 -4.19 -14.43
C ALA A 143 -16.59 -5.63 -14.66
N LYS A 144 -17.90 -5.89 -14.68
CA LYS A 144 -18.46 -7.22 -14.92
C LYS A 144 -18.00 -7.78 -16.26
N ILE A 145 -18.11 -7.01 -17.33
CA ILE A 145 -17.72 -7.47 -18.67
C ILE A 145 -16.22 -7.75 -18.71
N LEU A 146 -15.39 -6.80 -18.28
CA LEU A 146 -13.94 -6.95 -18.34
C LEU A 146 -13.44 -8.12 -17.47
N LYS A 147 -13.91 -8.23 -16.22
CA LYS A 147 -13.54 -9.32 -15.31
C LYS A 147 -14.04 -10.68 -15.81
N SER A 148 -15.22 -10.76 -16.42
CA SER A 148 -15.71 -12.02 -17.00
C SER A 148 -14.75 -12.58 -18.04
N LYS A 149 -14.12 -11.74 -18.88
CA LYS A 149 -13.14 -12.19 -19.87
C LYS A 149 -11.85 -12.71 -19.21
N ILE A 150 -11.38 -12.06 -18.14
CA ILE A 150 -10.24 -12.55 -17.34
C ILE A 150 -10.56 -13.92 -16.73
N VAL A 151 -11.76 -14.07 -16.16
CA VAL A 151 -12.22 -15.33 -15.54
C VAL A 151 -12.41 -16.43 -16.58
N LEU A 152 -12.81 -16.11 -17.81
CA LEU A 152 -12.93 -17.08 -18.90
C LEU A 152 -11.56 -17.54 -19.44
N ALA A 153 -10.58 -16.63 -19.54
CA ALA A 153 -9.25 -16.98 -20.00
C ALA A 153 -8.53 -17.91 -19.02
N ASN A 154 -8.64 -17.63 -17.71
CA ASN A 154 -8.15 -18.44 -16.58
C ASN A 154 -6.85 -19.21 -16.85
N GLY A 155 -5.87 -18.54 -17.45
CA GLY A 155 -4.61 -19.13 -17.89
C GLY A 155 -3.48 -19.00 -16.86
N PRO A 156 -2.28 -19.48 -17.22
CA PRO A 156 -1.07 -19.19 -16.46
C PRO A 156 -0.74 -17.68 -16.46
N VAL A 157 0.22 -17.29 -15.63
CA VAL A 157 0.77 -15.92 -15.66
C VAL A 157 1.47 -15.67 -17.01
N GLU A 158 1.03 -14.65 -17.75
CA GLU A 158 1.49 -14.34 -19.10
C GLU A 158 1.69 -12.84 -19.32
N PHE A 159 2.88 -12.46 -19.80
CA PHE A 159 3.22 -11.08 -20.14
C PHE A 159 3.26 -10.87 -21.65
N VAL A 160 2.96 -9.65 -22.07
CA VAL A 160 3.14 -9.19 -23.46
C VAL A 160 3.98 -7.93 -23.47
N LYS A 161 4.68 -7.66 -24.59
CA LYS A 161 5.42 -6.41 -24.76
C LYS A 161 4.46 -5.22 -24.65
N PHE A 162 4.88 -4.18 -23.95
CA PHE A 162 4.09 -2.98 -23.78
C PHE A 162 4.14 -2.12 -25.06
N ASP A 163 2.99 -1.92 -25.69
CA ASP A 163 2.83 -1.07 -26.88
C ASP A 163 1.97 0.15 -26.55
N GLU A 164 2.62 1.30 -26.41
CA GLU A 164 1.94 2.57 -26.13
C GLU A 164 1.02 3.01 -27.28
N LYS A 165 1.44 2.80 -28.54
CA LYS A 165 0.66 3.22 -29.72
C LYS A 165 -0.66 2.47 -29.80
N MET A 166 -0.66 1.19 -29.45
CA MET A 166 -1.88 0.40 -29.36
C MET A 166 -2.88 1.00 -28.36
N PHE A 167 -2.42 1.48 -27.20
CA PHE A 167 -3.30 2.12 -26.23
C PHE A 167 -3.80 3.50 -26.69
N ASP A 168 -2.98 4.26 -27.41
CA ASP A 168 -3.40 5.53 -28.03
C ASP A 168 -4.51 5.30 -29.08
N GLU A 169 -4.42 4.23 -29.86
CA GLU A 169 -5.49 3.83 -30.79
C GLU A 169 -6.77 3.43 -30.05
N ILE A 170 -6.66 2.63 -28.99
CA ILE A 170 -7.81 2.26 -28.15
C ILE A 170 -8.47 3.51 -27.57
N GLU A 171 -7.70 4.48 -27.07
CA GLU A 171 -8.20 5.75 -26.57
C GLU A 171 -8.98 6.51 -27.65
N LYS A 172 -8.42 6.61 -28.86
CA LYS A 172 -9.07 7.27 -30.00
C LYS A 172 -10.42 6.61 -30.33
N GLU A 173 -10.46 5.28 -30.40
CA GLU A 173 -11.71 4.55 -30.63
C GLU A 173 -12.71 4.71 -29.48
N MET A 174 -12.21 4.77 -28.23
CA MET A 174 -13.04 4.92 -27.04
C MET A 174 -13.78 6.27 -27.02
N ARG A 175 -13.15 7.33 -27.54
CA ARG A 175 -13.77 8.67 -27.69
C ARG A 175 -14.97 8.68 -28.65
N GLU A 176 -15.08 7.69 -29.54
CA GLU A 176 -16.21 7.55 -30.48
C GLU A 176 -17.38 6.75 -29.89
N VAL A 177 -17.22 6.12 -28.72
CA VAL A 177 -18.20 5.20 -28.13
C VAL A 177 -19.52 5.89 -27.82
N ASP A 178 -19.51 7.13 -27.33
CA ASP A 178 -20.75 7.85 -27.02
C ASP A 178 -21.64 8.04 -28.28
N ALA A 179 -21.04 8.44 -29.40
CA ALA A 179 -21.77 8.63 -30.65
C ALA A 179 -22.32 7.30 -31.20
N LYS A 180 -21.50 6.26 -31.24
CA LYS A 180 -21.88 4.93 -31.76
C LYS A 180 -22.96 4.28 -30.90
N SER A 181 -22.78 4.30 -29.58
CA SER A 181 -23.75 3.73 -28.63
C SER A 181 -25.09 4.46 -28.66
N HIS A 182 -25.10 5.78 -28.87
CA HIS A 182 -26.33 6.55 -29.03
C HIS A 182 -27.11 6.13 -30.29
N GLN A 183 -26.42 5.96 -31.41
CA GLN A 183 -27.04 5.47 -32.66
C GLN A 183 -27.63 4.07 -32.49
N GLN A 184 -26.89 3.15 -31.87
CA GLN A 184 -27.37 1.80 -31.55
C GLN A 184 -28.59 1.83 -30.63
N ALA A 185 -28.58 2.71 -29.61
CA ALA A 185 -29.68 2.85 -28.68
C ALA A 185 -30.95 3.40 -29.36
N ILE A 186 -30.84 4.41 -30.24
CA ILE A 186 -31.99 4.95 -30.98
C ILE A 186 -32.76 3.84 -31.70
N ALA A 187 -32.05 2.90 -32.34
CA ALA A 187 -32.67 1.80 -33.08
C ALA A 187 -33.54 0.86 -32.20
N GLN A 188 -33.34 0.84 -30.88
CA GLN A 188 -34.07 -0.03 -29.95
C GLN A 188 -35.13 0.72 -29.14
N ARG A 189 -35.14 2.06 -29.17
CA ARG A 189 -36.00 2.88 -28.31
C ARG A 189 -37.49 2.65 -28.54
N ASP A 190 -37.92 2.59 -29.79
CA ASP A 190 -39.35 2.45 -30.13
C ASP A 190 -39.91 1.12 -29.64
N TYR A 191 -39.14 0.03 -29.81
CA TYR A 191 -39.51 -1.29 -29.30
C TYR A 191 -39.65 -1.30 -27.77
N LEU A 192 -38.69 -0.71 -27.04
CA LEU A 192 -38.75 -0.65 -25.58
C LEU A 192 -39.86 0.27 -25.09
N ALA A 193 -40.09 1.40 -25.77
CA ALA A 193 -41.18 2.32 -25.44
C ALA A 193 -42.55 1.67 -25.65
N MET A 194 -42.72 0.91 -26.73
CA MET A 194 -43.93 0.13 -26.99
C MET A 194 -44.13 -0.93 -25.90
N SER A 195 -43.11 -1.73 -25.63
CA SER A 195 -43.16 -2.79 -24.59
C SER A 195 -43.49 -2.22 -23.20
N LEU A 196 -42.96 -1.05 -22.88
CA LEU A 196 -43.27 -0.33 -21.63
C LEU A 196 -44.73 0.13 -21.61
N SER A 197 -45.24 0.69 -22.71
CA SER A 197 -46.64 1.17 -22.79
C SER A 197 -47.65 0.04 -22.62
N THR A 198 -47.29 -1.19 -23.00
CA THR A 198 -48.10 -2.39 -22.82
C THR A 198 -47.81 -3.15 -21.51
N ASN A 199 -47.01 -2.58 -20.60
CA ASN A 199 -46.55 -3.24 -19.36
C ASN A 199 -45.87 -4.61 -19.58
N ASN A 200 -45.26 -4.82 -20.74
CA ASN A 200 -44.57 -6.06 -21.08
C ASN A 200 -43.11 -6.03 -20.61
N TYR A 201 -42.93 -5.96 -19.29
CA TYR A 201 -41.61 -5.98 -18.65
C TYR A 201 -40.77 -7.22 -18.99
N PRO A 202 -41.35 -8.44 -19.15
CA PRO A 202 -40.59 -9.60 -19.62
C PRO A 202 -39.95 -9.39 -20.99
N ALA A 203 -40.66 -8.75 -21.94
CA ALA A 203 -40.10 -8.43 -23.26
C ALA A 203 -38.93 -7.43 -23.16
N ILE A 204 -39.03 -6.44 -22.28
CA ILE A 204 -37.92 -5.49 -22.01
C ILE A 204 -36.69 -6.24 -21.50
N ALA A 205 -36.85 -7.08 -20.47
CA ALA A 205 -35.73 -7.85 -19.90
C ALA A 205 -35.14 -8.84 -20.93
N SER A 206 -35.99 -9.47 -21.75
CA SER A 206 -35.56 -10.34 -22.85
C SER A 206 -34.76 -9.58 -23.90
N LYS A 207 -35.14 -8.34 -24.22
CA LYS A 207 -34.42 -7.53 -25.20
C LYS A 207 -33.04 -7.13 -24.70
N PHE A 208 -32.91 -6.78 -23.42
CA PHE A 208 -31.60 -6.52 -22.83
C PHE A 208 -30.68 -7.74 -22.88
N ARG A 209 -31.22 -8.94 -22.61
CA ARG A 209 -30.49 -10.20 -22.75
C ARG A 209 -30.04 -10.47 -24.18
N GLU A 210 -30.90 -10.22 -25.15
CA GLU A 210 -30.56 -10.31 -26.58
C GLU A 210 -29.43 -9.35 -26.96
N LEU A 211 -29.46 -8.12 -26.45
CA LEU A 211 -28.47 -7.08 -26.76
C LEU A 211 -27.08 -7.36 -26.17
N ASN A 212 -27.00 -7.90 -24.96
CA ASN A 212 -25.74 -8.33 -24.35
C ASN A 212 -25.97 -9.47 -23.35
N PRO A 213 -25.82 -10.74 -23.77
CA PRO A 213 -26.09 -11.90 -22.91
C PRO A 213 -25.15 -12.01 -21.70
N THR A 214 -23.89 -11.58 -21.83
CA THR A 214 -22.89 -11.64 -20.73
C THR A 214 -23.23 -10.66 -19.61
N LEU A 215 -23.63 -9.45 -19.99
CA LEU A 215 -24.02 -8.42 -19.05
C LEU A 215 -25.35 -8.74 -18.37
N TRP A 216 -26.35 -9.11 -19.19
CA TRP A 216 -27.73 -9.39 -18.80
C TRP A 216 -28.02 -10.88 -18.67
N GLU A 217 -27.10 -11.61 -18.02
CA GLU A 217 -27.31 -13.01 -17.64
C GLU A 217 -28.61 -13.17 -16.83
N ASP A 218 -29.12 -14.41 -16.76
CA ASP A 218 -30.44 -14.71 -16.19
C ASP A 218 -30.68 -14.04 -14.83
N ALA A 219 -29.73 -14.13 -13.90
CA ALA A 219 -29.86 -13.53 -12.57
C ALA A 219 -30.04 -12.01 -12.62
N VAL A 220 -29.28 -11.32 -13.48
CA VAL A 220 -29.34 -9.85 -13.63
C VAL A 220 -30.61 -9.44 -14.36
N ALA A 221 -30.94 -10.11 -15.47
CA ALA A 221 -32.17 -9.84 -16.20
C ALA A 221 -33.42 -10.05 -15.34
N ASN A 222 -33.44 -11.11 -14.51
CA ASN A 222 -34.54 -11.39 -13.58
C ASN A 222 -34.62 -10.37 -12.44
N SER A 223 -33.47 -9.92 -11.92
CA SER A 223 -33.43 -8.84 -10.92
C SER A 223 -33.96 -7.53 -11.49
N TYR A 224 -33.57 -7.20 -12.72
CA TYR A 224 -34.06 -6.02 -13.43
C TYR A 224 -35.55 -6.11 -13.75
N LEU A 225 -36.05 -7.28 -14.17
CA LEU A 225 -37.48 -7.52 -14.37
C LEU A 225 -38.29 -7.24 -13.10
N LYS A 226 -37.84 -7.75 -11.94
CA LYS A 226 -38.47 -7.47 -10.64
C LYS A 226 -38.46 -5.98 -10.32
N HIS A 227 -37.34 -5.30 -10.59
CA HIS A 227 -37.24 -3.86 -10.40
C HIS A 227 -38.24 -3.09 -11.28
N LEU A 228 -38.36 -3.45 -12.57
CA LEU A 228 -39.34 -2.85 -13.47
C LEU A 228 -40.78 -3.08 -13.00
N GLN A 229 -41.09 -4.29 -12.53
CA GLN A 229 -42.42 -4.61 -11.97
C GLN A 229 -42.76 -3.77 -10.73
N LEU A 230 -41.77 -3.46 -9.88
CA LEU A 230 -41.97 -2.56 -8.73
C LEU A 230 -42.23 -1.11 -9.13
N LEU A 231 -41.73 -0.70 -10.30
CA LEU A 231 -41.95 0.64 -10.85
C LEU A 231 -43.31 0.79 -11.56
N SER A 232 -44.06 -0.30 -11.75
CA SER A 232 -45.35 -0.31 -12.46
C SER A 232 -46.38 0.69 -11.92
N ASN A 233 -46.31 1.03 -10.63
CA ASN A 233 -47.19 2.01 -9.98
C ASN A 233 -46.80 3.47 -10.25
N ARG A 234 -45.71 3.74 -10.97
CA ARG A 234 -45.24 5.10 -11.28
C ARG A 234 -45.71 5.57 -12.67
N ARG A 235 -45.69 6.88 -12.92
CA ARG A 235 -46.01 7.44 -14.26
C ARG A 235 -45.04 6.89 -15.30
N ILE A 236 -45.54 6.51 -16.49
CA ILE A 236 -44.74 5.92 -17.59
C ILE A 236 -43.53 6.81 -17.94
N GLU A 237 -43.69 8.13 -17.95
CA GLU A 237 -42.60 9.09 -18.20
C GLU A 237 -41.43 8.92 -17.22
N THR A 238 -41.71 8.62 -15.96
CA THR A 238 -40.69 8.37 -14.93
C THR A 238 -40.06 6.98 -15.02
N GLN A 239 -40.69 6.05 -15.75
CA GLN A 239 -40.16 4.70 -15.99
C GLN A 239 -39.26 4.64 -17.24
N LYS A 240 -39.48 5.52 -18.23
CA LYS A 240 -38.71 5.55 -19.49
C LYS A 240 -37.23 5.84 -19.28
N GLU A 241 -36.92 6.83 -18.44
CA GLU A 241 -35.56 7.30 -18.21
C GLU A 241 -34.58 6.18 -17.74
N PRO A 242 -34.86 5.41 -16.67
CA PRO A 242 -33.95 4.33 -16.24
C PRO A 242 -33.78 3.23 -17.29
N ILE A 243 -34.81 2.94 -18.10
CA ILE A 243 -34.72 1.97 -19.21
C ILE A 243 -33.78 2.48 -20.31
N PHE A 244 -33.90 3.76 -20.69
CA PHE A 244 -33.06 4.35 -21.73
C PHE A 244 -31.62 4.56 -21.27
N ILE A 245 -31.39 4.85 -19.98
CA ILE A 245 -30.05 4.85 -19.38
C ILE A 245 -29.45 3.44 -19.46
N ALA A 246 -30.19 2.41 -19.06
CA ALA A 246 -29.73 1.02 -19.13
C ALA A 246 -29.43 0.59 -20.57
N LEU A 247 -30.25 0.99 -21.55
CA LEU A 247 -30.03 0.74 -22.98
C LEU A 247 -28.75 1.41 -23.46
N THR A 248 -28.59 2.70 -23.18
CA THR A 248 -27.40 3.46 -23.60
C THR A 248 -26.13 2.84 -23.03
N ASN A 249 -26.14 2.48 -21.74
CA ASN A 249 -24.99 1.81 -21.11
C ASN A 249 -24.73 0.42 -21.70
N THR A 250 -25.77 -0.33 -22.06
CA THR A 250 -25.62 -1.64 -22.73
C THR A 250 -24.96 -1.47 -24.10
N CYS A 251 -25.40 -0.51 -24.91
CA CYS A 251 -24.78 -0.23 -26.20
C CYS A 251 -23.33 0.25 -26.06
N LYS A 252 -23.01 1.03 -25.01
CA LYS A 252 -21.62 1.42 -24.69
C LYS A 252 -20.75 0.20 -24.42
N MET A 253 -21.24 -0.73 -23.60
CA MET A 253 -20.55 -1.97 -23.32
C MET A 253 -20.28 -2.79 -24.60
N ASN A 254 -21.27 -2.89 -25.49
CA ASN A 254 -21.10 -3.57 -26.78
C ASN A 254 -20.00 -2.91 -27.63
N CYS A 255 -19.98 -1.58 -27.71
CA CYS A 255 -18.92 -0.85 -28.43
C CYS A 255 -17.52 -1.11 -27.82
N ILE A 256 -17.41 -1.20 -26.49
CA ILE A 256 -16.15 -1.52 -25.81
C ILE A 256 -15.71 -2.95 -26.16
N GLU A 257 -16.62 -3.92 -26.13
CA GLU A 257 -16.33 -5.30 -26.53
C GLU A 257 -15.90 -5.38 -28.01
N GLU A 258 -16.49 -4.59 -28.91
CA GLU A 258 -16.06 -4.49 -30.32
C GLU A 258 -14.63 -3.95 -30.46
N ILE A 259 -14.27 -2.91 -29.70
CA ILE A 259 -12.90 -2.35 -29.69
C ILE A 259 -11.89 -3.41 -29.23
N MET A 260 -12.26 -4.20 -28.21
CA MET A 260 -11.43 -5.31 -27.72
C MET A 260 -11.34 -6.45 -28.73
N ALA A 261 -12.44 -6.78 -29.41
CA ALA A 261 -12.49 -7.87 -30.39
C ALA A 261 -11.54 -7.64 -31.58
N LYS A 262 -11.32 -6.39 -31.99
CA LYS A 262 -10.31 -6.03 -33.02
C LYS A 262 -8.88 -6.43 -32.63
N ARG A 263 -8.64 -6.65 -31.33
CA ARG A 263 -7.35 -7.00 -30.73
C ARG A 263 -7.41 -8.34 -29.99
N ALA A 264 -8.30 -9.24 -30.43
CA ALA A 264 -8.54 -10.54 -29.80
C ALA A 264 -7.29 -11.33 -29.38
N PRO A 265 -6.18 -11.38 -30.16
CA PRO A 265 -4.98 -12.13 -29.77
C PRO A 265 -4.35 -11.72 -28.42
N LEU A 266 -4.58 -10.48 -27.96
CA LEU A 266 -4.10 -10.01 -26.66
C LEU A 266 -4.90 -10.56 -25.48
N PHE A 267 -6.14 -10.96 -25.74
CA PHE A 267 -7.12 -11.38 -24.74
C PHE A 267 -7.37 -12.88 -24.76
N THR A 268 -6.69 -13.62 -25.64
CA THR A 268 -6.72 -15.09 -25.74
C THR A 268 -5.44 -15.72 -25.20
N SER A 269 -5.46 -17.05 -25.05
CA SER A 269 -4.28 -17.84 -24.70
C SER A 269 -3.12 -17.53 -25.63
N THR A 270 -1.91 -17.49 -25.07
CA THR A 270 -0.74 -17.01 -25.78
C THR A 270 -0.39 -17.90 -26.97
N PRO A 271 -0.27 -17.35 -28.20
CA PRO A 271 0.29 -18.08 -29.32
C PRO A 271 1.71 -18.57 -29.00
N GLU A 272 2.11 -19.73 -29.55
CA GLU A 272 3.47 -20.28 -29.35
C GLU A 272 4.58 -19.28 -29.67
N SER A 273 4.31 -18.34 -30.59
CA SER A 273 5.22 -17.28 -31.04
C SER A 273 5.46 -16.14 -30.04
N SER A 274 4.76 -16.08 -28.91
CA SER A 274 4.93 -14.98 -27.96
C SER A 274 6.15 -15.17 -27.06
N PRO A 275 6.70 -14.08 -26.52
CA PRO A 275 7.85 -14.15 -25.61
C PRO A 275 7.60 -15.12 -24.46
N ILE A 276 8.60 -15.95 -24.16
CA ILE A 276 8.58 -16.83 -23.00
C ILE A 276 9.10 -16.00 -21.83
N THR A 277 8.24 -15.74 -20.84
CA THR A 277 8.56 -14.84 -19.73
C THR A 277 8.51 -15.56 -18.39
N VAL A 278 9.40 -15.19 -17.48
CA VAL A 278 9.42 -15.67 -16.09
C VAL A 278 9.58 -14.46 -15.17
N ARG A 279 8.84 -14.38 -14.07
CA ARG A 279 9.05 -13.30 -13.10
C ARG A 279 10.32 -13.54 -12.30
N LEU A 280 11.19 -12.53 -12.29
CA LEU A 280 12.32 -12.43 -11.40
C LEU A 280 11.92 -11.57 -10.22
N PHE A 281 11.69 -12.21 -9.08
CA PHE A 281 11.32 -11.53 -7.85
C PHE A 281 12.54 -10.87 -7.22
N GLU A 282 12.40 -9.60 -6.86
CA GLU A 282 13.46 -8.81 -6.22
C GLU A 282 13.00 -8.44 -4.81
N ASP A 283 13.76 -8.88 -3.81
CA ASP A 283 13.52 -8.60 -2.39
C ASP A 283 14.82 -8.16 -1.70
N GLY A 284 15.08 -6.85 -1.71
CA GLY A 284 16.38 -6.32 -1.32
C GLY A 284 17.46 -6.76 -2.31
N GLU A 285 18.50 -7.43 -1.81
CA GLU A 285 19.60 -7.97 -2.62
C GLU A 285 19.25 -9.32 -3.26
N GLU A 286 18.17 -9.97 -2.79
CA GLU A 286 17.82 -11.33 -3.17
C GLU A 286 17.03 -11.34 -4.48
N ARG A 287 17.39 -12.27 -5.37
CA ARG A 287 16.79 -12.43 -6.69
C ARG A 287 16.46 -13.89 -6.94
N TYR A 288 15.19 -14.19 -7.18
CA TYR A 288 14.74 -15.57 -7.30
C TYR A 288 13.52 -15.69 -8.21
N VAL A 289 13.27 -16.89 -8.71
CA VAL A 289 12.14 -17.19 -9.61
C VAL A 289 11.28 -18.28 -9.00
N MET A 290 9.99 -18.28 -9.36
CA MET A 290 9.09 -19.36 -9.00
C MET A 290 9.34 -20.57 -9.91
N GLU A 291 9.64 -21.73 -9.35
CA GLU A 291 10.00 -22.94 -10.11
C GLU A 291 8.89 -23.33 -11.10
N ALA A 292 7.63 -23.21 -10.70
CA ALA A 292 6.50 -23.52 -11.57
C ALA A 292 6.50 -22.66 -12.86
N GLU A 293 6.88 -21.38 -12.76
CA GLU A 293 6.99 -20.50 -13.94
C GLU A 293 8.20 -20.87 -14.79
N LEU A 294 9.35 -21.13 -14.15
CA LEU A 294 10.59 -21.51 -14.83
C LEU A 294 10.43 -22.83 -15.58
N TYR A 295 9.91 -23.86 -14.94
CA TYR A 295 9.70 -25.18 -15.54
C TYR A 295 8.64 -25.13 -16.65
N HIS A 296 7.59 -24.32 -16.49
CA HIS A 296 6.65 -24.06 -17.58
C HIS A 296 7.35 -23.43 -18.79
N ALA A 297 8.20 -22.42 -18.56
CA ALA A 297 8.98 -21.77 -19.61
C ALA A 297 9.98 -22.73 -20.30
N LEU A 298 10.71 -23.53 -19.53
CA LEU A 298 11.67 -24.51 -20.04
C LEU A 298 10.99 -25.61 -20.87
N ASN A 299 9.83 -26.11 -20.41
CA ASN A 299 9.04 -27.10 -21.14
C ASN A 299 8.54 -26.56 -22.49
N ARG A 300 8.30 -25.24 -22.61
CA ARG A 300 7.96 -24.59 -23.90
C ARG A 300 9.15 -24.48 -24.86
N LEU A 301 10.38 -24.38 -24.34
CA LEU A 301 11.59 -24.27 -25.17
C LEU A 301 12.05 -25.60 -25.77
N SER A 302 11.71 -26.73 -25.15
CA SER A 302 12.20 -28.05 -25.57
C SER A 302 11.13 -29.13 -25.37
N PRO A 303 10.15 -29.23 -26.29
CA PRO A 303 9.04 -30.19 -26.16
C PRO A 303 9.46 -31.67 -26.25
N GLY A 304 10.73 -31.97 -26.60
CA GLY A 304 11.26 -33.32 -26.82
C GLY A 304 12.31 -33.84 -25.81
N SER A 305 12.72 -33.05 -24.81
CA SER A 305 13.59 -33.52 -23.71
C SER A 305 12.76 -33.97 -22.50
N GLU A 306 13.42 -34.55 -21.49
CA GLU A 306 12.84 -34.84 -20.16
C GLU A 306 12.03 -33.63 -19.67
N ARG A 307 10.71 -33.77 -19.54
CA ARG A 307 9.82 -32.68 -19.16
C ARG A 307 9.93 -32.46 -17.65
N PHE A 308 10.16 -31.22 -17.25
CA PHE A 308 10.11 -30.86 -15.84
C PHE A 308 8.70 -31.08 -15.30
N VAL A 309 8.59 -31.82 -14.19
CA VAL A 309 7.33 -32.04 -13.50
C VAL A 309 6.93 -30.73 -12.84
N ILE A 310 5.77 -30.21 -13.20
CA ILE A 310 5.19 -29.04 -12.54
C ILE A 310 4.18 -29.55 -11.53
N HIS A 311 4.56 -29.57 -10.27
CA HIS A 311 3.65 -29.91 -9.18
C HIS A 311 2.62 -28.80 -9.03
N ASN A 312 1.35 -29.15 -9.27
CA ASN A 312 0.20 -28.25 -9.14
C ASN A 312 -0.66 -28.61 -7.90
N ASP A 313 -0.27 -29.66 -7.18
CA ASP A 313 -1.02 -30.19 -6.06
C ASP A 313 -0.39 -29.75 -4.74
N GLY A 314 -1.04 -28.81 -4.05
CA GLY A 314 -0.77 -28.49 -2.64
C GLY A 314 -1.08 -29.63 -1.67
N SER A 315 -0.93 -30.88 -2.10
CA SER A 315 -1.33 -32.11 -1.41
C SER A 315 -0.16 -32.97 -0.93
N GLN A 316 1.09 -32.74 -1.36
CA GLN A 316 2.19 -33.65 -1.01
C GLN A 316 2.96 -33.28 0.26
N ARG A 317 2.78 -32.08 0.82
CA ARG A 317 3.05 -31.76 2.23
C ARG A 317 2.07 -30.67 2.65
N LYS A 318 1.54 -30.75 3.87
CA LYS A 318 0.74 -29.66 4.46
C LYS A 318 1.53 -28.35 4.34
N GLY A 319 1.15 -27.48 3.41
CA GLY A 319 1.69 -26.13 3.30
C GLY A 319 2.89 -25.88 2.36
N LEU A 320 3.38 -26.83 1.55
CA LEU A 320 4.49 -26.55 0.61
C LEU A 320 4.00 -26.40 -0.85
N VAL A 321 3.83 -25.15 -1.28
CA VAL A 321 3.67 -24.70 -2.69
C VAL A 321 4.22 -23.26 -2.76
N PRO A 322 4.79 -22.78 -3.87
CA PRO A 322 5.69 -23.37 -4.86
C PRO A 322 7.15 -23.12 -4.48
N ASN A 323 8.03 -24.08 -4.79
CA ASN A 323 9.47 -23.86 -4.65
C ASN A 323 9.91 -22.64 -5.46
N ALA A 324 10.92 -21.96 -4.93
CA ALA A 324 11.67 -20.97 -5.65
C ALA A 324 13.16 -21.34 -5.66
N THR A 325 13.83 -20.83 -6.68
CA THR A 325 15.24 -21.06 -6.97
C THR A 325 15.92 -19.71 -7.11
N SER A 326 17.12 -19.56 -6.55
CA SER A 326 17.88 -18.32 -6.71
C SER A 326 18.22 -18.11 -8.19
N PHE A 327 18.32 -16.86 -8.61
CA PHE A 327 18.61 -16.58 -10.00
C PHE A 327 20.05 -16.99 -10.38
N GLU A 328 20.97 -16.98 -9.42
CA GLU A 328 22.31 -17.50 -9.55
C GLU A 328 22.31 -19.02 -9.84
N GLU A 329 21.52 -19.79 -9.10
CA GLU A 329 21.36 -21.24 -9.33
C GLU A 329 20.73 -21.51 -10.70
N VAL A 330 19.69 -20.75 -11.08
CA VAL A 330 19.06 -20.86 -12.40
C VAL A 330 20.08 -20.63 -13.52
N ARG A 331 20.95 -19.61 -13.39
CA ARG A 331 22.02 -19.36 -14.36
C ARG A 331 23.05 -20.49 -14.39
N ALA A 332 23.45 -20.98 -13.23
CA ALA A 332 24.44 -22.05 -13.10
C ALA A 332 23.94 -23.38 -13.68
N GLU A 333 22.68 -23.74 -13.43
CA GLU A 333 22.10 -25.02 -13.84
C GLU A 333 21.71 -25.03 -15.33
N PHE A 334 21.07 -23.96 -15.83
CA PHE A 334 20.48 -23.97 -17.17
C PHE A 334 21.32 -23.26 -18.22
N GLY A 335 22.26 -22.38 -17.84
CA GLY A 335 23.20 -21.72 -18.75
C GLY A 335 22.53 -21.13 -20.00
N ASP A 336 22.94 -21.60 -21.18
CA ASP A 336 22.43 -21.08 -22.45
C ASP A 336 20.95 -21.42 -22.73
N ARG A 337 20.37 -22.41 -22.04
CA ARG A 337 18.98 -22.84 -22.24
C ARG A 337 17.98 -21.73 -21.92
N ILE A 338 18.33 -20.82 -21.02
CA ILE A 338 17.45 -19.72 -20.58
C ILE A 338 17.65 -18.43 -21.37
N GLN A 339 18.55 -18.38 -22.36
CA GLN A 339 18.80 -17.16 -23.16
C GLN A 339 17.54 -16.66 -23.92
N LYS A 340 16.61 -17.57 -24.23
CA LYS A 340 15.33 -17.24 -24.90
C LYS A 340 14.20 -16.89 -23.93
N ILE A 341 14.47 -16.91 -22.62
CA ILE A 341 13.51 -16.52 -21.58
C ILE A 341 13.76 -15.07 -21.20
N GLU A 342 12.69 -14.27 -21.26
CA GLU A 342 12.69 -12.90 -20.77
C GLU A 342 12.33 -12.88 -19.27
N PHE A 343 13.28 -12.47 -18.44
CA PHE A 343 13.08 -12.36 -17.00
C PHE A 343 12.50 -10.99 -16.64
N ILE A 344 11.29 -10.98 -16.09
CA ILE A 344 10.52 -9.77 -15.78
C ILE A 344 10.78 -9.36 -14.33
N ARG A 345 11.45 -8.21 -14.12
CA ARG A 345 11.78 -7.72 -12.77
C ARG A 345 10.51 -7.37 -12.01
N THR A 346 10.29 -8.04 -10.88
CA THR A 346 9.05 -7.98 -10.11
C THR A 346 9.37 -7.72 -8.63
N PRO A 347 9.15 -6.51 -8.10
CA PRO A 347 9.45 -6.22 -6.70
C PRO A 347 8.47 -6.91 -5.77
N ILE A 348 8.96 -7.38 -4.61
CA ILE A 348 8.10 -7.83 -3.51
C ILE A 348 7.57 -6.61 -2.75
N LEU A 349 6.25 -6.43 -2.75
CA LEU A 349 5.59 -5.29 -2.11
C LEU A 349 5.03 -5.69 -0.74
N ARG A 350 5.13 -4.77 0.23
CA ARG A 350 4.64 -4.96 1.59
C ARG A 350 3.95 -3.69 2.08
N SER A 351 2.87 -3.86 2.82
CA SER A 351 2.34 -2.81 3.70
C SER A 351 2.83 -3.07 5.13
N LYS A 352 2.52 -2.19 6.10
CA LYS A 352 3.06 -2.32 7.47
C LYS A 352 2.78 -3.70 8.08
N HIS A 353 1.56 -4.22 7.94
CA HIS A 353 1.16 -5.46 8.63
C HIS A 353 0.93 -6.67 7.72
N ARG A 354 0.91 -6.48 6.40
CA ARG A 354 0.63 -7.55 5.42
C ARG A 354 1.54 -7.46 4.21
N ALA A 355 2.03 -8.59 3.73
CA ALA A 355 2.60 -8.69 2.39
C ALA A 355 1.51 -8.50 1.33
N VAL A 356 1.87 -7.94 0.18
CA VAL A 356 0.96 -7.87 -0.97
C VAL A 356 0.89 -9.26 -1.59
N PRO A 357 -0.31 -9.87 -1.73
CA PRO A 357 -0.44 -11.20 -2.34
C PRO A 357 0.11 -11.25 -3.76
N ILE A 358 0.82 -12.34 -4.08
CA ILE A 358 1.39 -12.60 -5.39
C ILE A 358 0.58 -13.70 -6.04
N ARG A 359 0.06 -13.41 -7.24
CA ARG A 359 -0.62 -14.40 -8.07
C ARG A 359 0.34 -15.55 -8.39
N ALA A 360 0.02 -16.80 -8.03
CA ALA A 360 0.83 -17.97 -8.38
C ALA A 360 0.73 -18.28 -9.88
N HIS A 361 1.60 -19.15 -10.41
CA HIS A 361 1.60 -19.50 -11.84
C HIS A 361 0.23 -20.01 -12.32
N PHE A 362 -0.39 -20.93 -11.59
CA PHE A 362 -1.70 -21.51 -11.96
C PHE A 362 -2.88 -20.76 -11.34
N PRO A 363 -4.05 -20.69 -12.02
CA PRO A 363 -5.25 -19.95 -11.61
C PRO A 363 -5.68 -20.09 -10.15
N GLY A 364 -6.21 -19.00 -9.59
CA GLY A 364 -6.95 -19.03 -8.31
C GLY A 364 -6.11 -19.14 -7.04
N GLN A 365 -4.78 -19.25 -7.15
CA GLN A 365 -3.87 -19.34 -6.01
C GLN A 365 -3.09 -18.05 -5.81
N PHE A 366 -2.92 -17.66 -4.55
CA PHE A 366 -2.09 -16.53 -4.13
C PHE A 366 -1.06 -17.01 -3.11
N VAL A 367 0.14 -16.46 -3.22
CA VAL A 367 1.26 -16.78 -2.36
C VAL A 367 1.88 -15.51 -1.80
N ILE A 368 2.60 -15.63 -0.70
CA ILE A 368 3.44 -14.59 -0.11
C ILE A 368 4.81 -15.20 0.23
N PRO A 369 5.88 -14.40 0.38
CA PRO A 369 7.16 -14.92 0.84
C PRO A 369 7.02 -15.62 2.20
N ALA A 370 7.74 -16.72 2.39
CA ALA A 370 7.66 -17.53 3.61
C ALA A 370 7.97 -16.72 4.88
N VAL A 371 8.95 -15.81 4.78
CA VAL A 371 9.30 -14.88 5.87
C VAL A 371 8.12 -13.97 6.24
N ASP A 372 7.32 -13.51 5.27
CA ASP A 372 6.15 -12.69 5.54
C ASP A 372 5.03 -13.49 6.18
N CYS A 373 4.82 -14.73 5.74
CA CYS A 373 3.90 -15.67 6.38
C CYS A 373 4.27 -15.90 7.85
N PHE A 374 5.57 -16.07 8.16
CA PHE A 374 6.07 -16.21 9.52
C PHE A 374 5.73 -14.99 10.39
N PHE A 375 5.97 -13.77 9.89
CA PHE A 375 5.64 -12.55 10.64
C PHE A 375 4.14 -12.34 10.81
N GLU A 376 3.34 -12.59 9.78
CA GLU A 376 1.88 -12.47 9.88
C GLU A 376 1.29 -13.49 10.87
N PHE A 377 1.80 -14.73 10.86
CA PHE A 377 1.41 -15.76 11.81
C PHE A 377 1.76 -15.39 13.25
N TRP A 378 3.03 -15.07 13.52
CA TRP A 378 3.46 -14.75 14.89
C TRP A 378 2.81 -13.49 15.42
N ARG A 379 2.59 -12.47 14.58
CA ARG A 379 1.79 -11.31 14.95
C ARG A 379 0.39 -11.72 15.39
N ASN A 380 -0.23 -12.65 14.67
CA ASN A 380 -1.54 -13.15 15.05
C ASN A 380 -1.52 -13.88 16.39
N VAL A 381 -0.57 -14.80 16.58
CA VAL A 381 -0.40 -15.55 17.83
C VAL A 381 -0.13 -14.63 19.02
N ILE A 382 0.70 -13.60 18.82
CA ILE A 382 1.16 -12.69 19.87
C ILE A 382 0.13 -11.61 20.21
N LEU A 383 -0.46 -10.94 19.22
CA LEU A 383 -1.33 -9.78 19.42
C LEU A 383 -2.82 -10.10 19.25
N GLY A 384 -3.17 -11.04 18.38
CA GLY A 384 -4.55 -11.50 18.14
C GLY A 384 -4.98 -12.51 19.20
N VAL A 385 -4.41 -13.71 19.16
CA VAL A 385 -4.66 -14.81 20.11
C VAL A 385 -4.14 -14.49 21.51
N LYS A 386 -3.03 -13.75 21.59
CA LYS A 386 -2.31 -13.45 22.84
C LYS A 386 -1.87 -14.68 23.61
N LEU A 387 -1.34 -15.67 22.88
CA LEU A 387 -1.00 -16.99 23.41
C LEU A 387 -0.19 -16.93 24.71
N PHE A 388 0.89 -16.15 24.72
CA PHE A 388 1.81 -16.05 25.86
C PHE A 388 1.27 -15.24 27.04
N GLN A 389 0.17 -14.50 26.86
CA GLN A 389 -0.57 -13.88 27.95
C GLN A 389 -1.63 -14.81 28.50
N LYS A 390 -2.27 -15.57 27.61
CA LYS A 390 -3.32 -16.55 27.92
C LYS A 390 -2.77 -17.72 28.73
N TYR A 391 -1.61 -18.24 28.34
CA TYR A 391 -0.95 -19.35 28.99
C TYR A 391 0.34 -18.85 29.64
N GLN A 392 0.31 -18.67 30.97
CA GLN A 392 1.48 -18.20 31.72
C GLN A 392 2.26 -19.40 32.26
N CYS A 393 3.13 -19.93 31.41
CA CYS A 393 3.96 -21.10 31.73
C CYS A 393 5.42 -20.77 31.39
N SER A 394 6.30 -20.83 32.39
CA SER A 394 7.74 -20.66 32.23
C SER A 394 8.46 -21.95 31.79
N ASP A 395 7.78 -23.10 31.90
CA ASP A 395 8.27 -24.38 31.40
C ASP A 395 8.00 -24.51 29.90
N TRP A 396 9.03 -24.20 29.10
CA TRP A 396 8.94 -24.19 27.64
C TRP A 396 8.79 -25.58 27.01
N GLU A 397 9.08 -26.66 27.74
CA GLU A 397 8.82 -28.02 27.24
C GLU A 397 7.33 -28.25 26.96
N LYS A 398 6.43 -27.54 27.68
CA LYS A 398 4.99 -27.63 27.46
C LYS A 398 4.52 -27.03 26.14
N TYR A 399 5.31 -26.14 25.56
CA TYR A 399 5.04 -25.56 24.24
C TYR A 399 5.69 -26.34 23.10
N ALA A 400 6.55 -27.33 23.40
CA ALA A 400 7.34 -28.02 22.39
C ALA A 400 6.48 -28.62 21.27
N GLN A 401 5.38 -29.31 21.61
CA GLN A 401 4.47 -29.88 20.62
C GLN A 401 3.85 -28.79 19.72
N PHE A 402 3.42 -27.67 20.31
CA PHE A 402 2.86 -26.55 19.56
C PHE A 402 3.86 -26.00 18.54
N PHE A 403 5.13 -25.81 18.94
CA PHE A 403 6.14 -25.31 18.01
C PHE A 403 6.52 -26.35 16.95
N GLN A 404 6.62 -27.64 17.30
CA GLN A 404 6.89 -28.71 16.32
C GLN A 404 5.83 -28.75 15.21
N GLU A 405 4.54 -28.61 15.58
CA GLU A 405 3.45 -28.54 14.59
C GLU A 405 3.59 -27.34 13.65
N ILE A 406 4.10 -26.20 14.14
CA ILE A 406 4.34 -25.01 13.32
C ILE A 406 5.60 -25.16 12.45
N GLU A 407 6.66 -25.80 12.97
CA GLU A 407 7.88 -26.09 12.23
C GLU A 407 7.62 -26.94 10.98
N GLU A 408 6.60 -27.80 10.97
CA GLU A 408 6.21 -28.58 9.78
C GLU A 408 5.82 -27.72 8.56
N TYR A 409 5.41 -26.46 8.76
CA TYR A 409 5.01 -25.55 7.69
C TYR A 409 6.19 -24.75 7.10
N PHE A 410 7.31 -24.68 7.82
CA PHE A 410 8.46 -23.88 7.42
C PHE A 410 9.65 -24.78 7.09
N ASP A 411 10.24 -24.60 5.90
CA ASP A 411 11.47 -25.29 5.54
C ASP A 411 12.66 -24.57 6.20
N ILE A 412 13.00 -25.03 7.40
CA ILE A 412 14.06 -24.47 8.24
C ILE A 412 15.43 -24.55 7.55
N GLU A 413 15.66 -25.59 6.74
CA GLU A 413 16.95 -25.84 6.11
C GLU A 413 17.14 -25.05 4.81
N LYS A 414 16.04 -24.66 4.15
CA LYS A 414 16.08 -23.91 2.90
C LYS A 414 16.67 -22.52 3.11
N LYS A 415 17.81 -22.28 2.47
CA LYS A 415 18.53 -21.00 2.51
C LYS A 415 17.98 -19.98 1.53
N GLN A 416 17.41 -20.45 0.42
CA GLN A 416 16.83 -19.61 -0.62
C GLN A 416 15.43 -19.14 -0.18
N GLN A 417 15.06 -17.92 -0.56
CA GLN A 417 13.71 -17.41 -0.34
C GLN A 417 12.72 -18.28 -1.10
N TYR A 418 11.57 -18.50 -0.49
CA TYR A 418 10.50 -19.26 -1.12
C TYR A 418 9.14 -18.70 -0.75
N PHE A 419 8.11 -19.25 -1.37
CA PHE A 419 6.74 -18.79 -1.23
C PHE A 419 5.91 -19.82 -0.45
N LEU A 420 4.89 -19.31 0.25
CA LEU A 420 3.86 -20.10 0.91
C LEU A 420 2.50 -19.63 0.44
N GLN A 421 1.52 -20.56 0.37
CA GLN A 421 0.14 -20.20 0.11
C GLN A 421 -0.43 -19.36 1.25
N TYR A 422 -1.24 -18.36 0.92
CA TYR A 422 -1.74 -17.36 1.87
C TYR A 422 -2.62 -17.94 3.00
N ASP A 423 -3.25 -19.11 2.81
CA ASP A 423 -4.32 -19.62 3.68
C ASP A 423 -3.88 -20.67 4.74
N ILE A 424 -2.57 -20.86 4.95
CA ILE A 424 -2.06 -22.09 5.60
C ILE A 424 -2.24 -22.14 7.14
N LEU A 425 -2.44 -21.01 7.84
CA LEU A 425 -2.25 -20.96 9.31
C LEU A 425 -3.43 -20.40 10.13
N GLU A 426 -4.67 -20.88 9.89
CA GLU A 426 -5.85 -20.36 10.61
C GLU A 426 -6.19 -21.01 11.97
N SER A 427 -5.58 -22.12 12.41
CA SER A 427 -5.77 -22.54 13.81
C SER A 427 -4.71 -23.53 14.30
N VAL A 428 -3.87 -23.08 15.23
CA VAL A 428 -3.04 -23.98 16.04
C VAL A 428 -2.96 -23.40 17.45
N VAL A 429 -3.84 -23.87 18.34
CA VAL A 429 -3.54 -23.87 19.78
C VAL A 429 -3.97 -25.24 20.27
N GLY A 430 -2.98 -26.08 20.55
CA GLY A 430 -3.21 -27.44 21.03
C GLY A 430 -3.84 -27.48 22.43
N ASN A 431 -4.50 -28.59 22.75
CA ASN A 431 -5.16 -28.84 24.03
C ASN A 431 -4.19 -28.88 25.24
N SER A 432 -2.87 -28.93 25.03
CA SER A 432 -1.85 -29.17 26.06
C SER A 432 -1.61 -27.99 27.03
N LEU A 433 -1.96 -26.76 26.65
CA LEU A 433 -1.71 -25.56 27.46
C LEU A 433 -2.87 -25.17 28.39
N GLN A 434 -4.03 -25.83 28.28
CA GLN A 434 -5.27 -25.45 28.99
C GLN A 434 -5.12 -25.32 30.51
N GLN A 435 -4.27 -26.12 31.15
CA GLN A 435 -4.05 -26.05 32.60
C GLN A 435 -3.33 -24.78 33.06
N TYR A 436 -2.65 -24.07 32.16
CA TYR A 436 -1.94 -22.81 32.43
C TYR A 436 -2.77 -21.59 32.01
N GLU A 437 -4.03 -21.80 31.63
CA GLU A 437 -4.92 -20.74 31.19
C GLU A 437 -5.22 -19.78 32.34
N VAL A 438 -4.93 -18.49 32.13
CA VAL A 438 -5.27 -17.46 33.10
C VAL A 438 -6.73 -17.03 32.94
N SER A 439 -7.36 -16.68 34.07
CA SER A 439 -8.79 -16.31 34.09
C SER A 439 -9.09 -14.96 33.43
N GLN A 440 -8.10 -14.06 33.35
CA GLN A 440 -8.24 -12.74 32.73
C GLN A 440 -6.97 -12.34 31.98
N ILE A 441 -7.13 -11.99 30.71
CA ILE A 441 -6.08 -11.44 29.86
C ILE A 441 -6.23 -9.92 29.81
N LYS A 442 -5.10 -9.20 29.86
CA LYS A 442 -5.08 -7.74 29.80
C LYS A 442 -4.86 -7.24 28.37
N ASP A 443 -5.29 -6.01 28.12
CA ASP A 443 -5.02 -5.32 26.87
C ASP A 443 -3.82 -4.38 27.02
N ILE A 444 -3.06 -4.17 25.93
CA ILE A 444 -1.99 -3.17 25.88
C ILE A 444 -2.59 -1.79 26.13
N ARG A 445 -2.10 -1.07 27.15
CA ARG A 445 -2.58 0.27 27.50
C ARG A 445 -2.18 1.30 26.45
N ASN A 446 -2.89 2.43 26.42
CA ASN A 446 -2.55 3.53 25.52
C ASN A 446 -1.26 4.22 25.96
N ALA A 447 -0.43 4.60 24.98
CA ALA A 447 0.64 5.55 25.21
C ALA A 447 0.06 6.92 25.60
N LYS A 448 0.82 7.71 26.34
CA LYS A 448 0.43 9.07 26.68
C LYS A 448 0.63 10.00 25.48
N LYS A 449 0.18 11.26 25.59
CA LYS A 449 0.31 12.26 24.51
C LYS A 449 1.76 12.63 24.23
N ASP A 450 2.62 12.55 25.24
CA ASP A 450 4.08 12.71 25.20
C ASP A 450 4.81 11.39 24.87
N GLY A 451 4.06 10.35 24.49
CA GLY A 451 4.54 9.04 24.09
C GLY A 451 4.81 8.08 25.24
N PHE A 452 5.79 7.20 25.06
CA PHE A 452 6.25 6.26 26.07
C PHE A 452 7.77 6.17 26.10
N THR A 453 8.32 5.78 27.25
CA THR A 453 9.75 5.55 27.50
C THR A 453 10.05 4.06 27.61
N VAL A 454 11.33 3.68 27.61
CA VAL A 454 11.78 2.31 27.94
C VAL A 454 11.15 1.79 29.23
N GLN A 455 11.09 2.61 30.29
CA GLN A 455 10.50 2.20 31.56
C GLN A 455 8.99 1.96 31.43
N ASN A 456 8.29 2.75 30.61
CA ASN A 456 6.88 2.49 30.33
C ASN A 456 6.70 1.15 29.60
N LEU A 457 7.55 0.82 28.63
CA LEU A 457 7.55 -0.48 27.96
C LEU A 457 7.80 -1.63 28.94
N LYS A 458 8.84 -1.55 29.79
CA LYS A 458 9.11 -2.55 30.84
C LYS A 458 7.91 -2.75 31.76
N ASN A 459 7.29 -1.65 32.19
CA ASN A 459 6.08 -1.70 33.02
C ASN A 459 4.89 -2.32 32.29
N GLU A 460 4.77 -2.09 30.98
CA GLU A 460 3.72 -2.68 30.15
C GLU A 460 3.89 -4.20 29.99
N LEU A 461 5.11 -4.67 29.70
CA LEU A 461 5.41 -6.11 29.61
C LEU A 461 5.04 -6.84 30.91
N ASN A 462 5.35 -6.24 32.07
CA ASN A 462 4.94 -6.78 33.36
C ASN A 462 3.43 -6.70 33.59
N HIS A 463 2.79 -5.58 33.20
CA HIS A 463 1.34 -5.41 33.32
C HIS A 463 0.58 -6.52 32.59
N LEU A 464 1.03 -6.87 31.38
CA LEU A 464 0.46 -7.92 30.53
C LEU A 464 0.69 -9.34 31.06
N GLY A 465 1.49 -9.51 32.12
CA GLY A 465 1.84 -10.82 32.70
C GLY A 465 2.87 -11.59 31.87
N LEU A 466 3.50 -10.95 30.88
CA LEU A 466 4.47 -11.61 30.00
C LEU A 466 5.76 -11.99 30.74
N THR A 467 6.07 -11.34 31.86
CA THR A 467 7.20 -11.70 32.75
C THR A 467 7.02 -13.08 33.39
N GLY A 468 5.78 -13.59 33.50
CA GLY A 468 5.51 -14.95 33.96
C GLY A 468 5.90 -16.02 32.94
N THR A 469 5.65 -15.76 31.65
CA THR A 469 6.00 -16.65 30.54
C THR A 469 7.47 -16.49 30.12
N PHE A 470 7.96 -15.25 30.18
CA PHE A 470 9.29 -14.82 29.75
C PHE A 470 9.98 -14.00 30.85
N PRO A 471 10.66 -14.63 31.81
CA PRO A 471 11.32 -13.91 32.90
C PRO A 471 12.38 -12.88 32.46
N ASP A 472 12.96 -13.08 31.27
CA ASP A 472 14.00 -12.25 30.65
C ASP A 472 13.45 -11.13 29.74
N ILE A 473 12.13 -11.05 29.49
CA ILE A 473 11.57 -10.18 28.44
C ILE A 473 11.91 -8.70 28.60
N GLN A 474 12.03 -8.22 29.84
CA GLN A 474 12.36 -6.83 30.11
C GLN A 474 13.80 -6.46 29.74
N ASN A 475 14.70 -7.45 29.60
CA ASN A 475 16.09 -7.21 29.21
C ASN A 475 16.19 -6.75 27.74
N TYR A 476 15.20 -7.09 26.91
CA TYR A 476 15.18 -6.71 25.51
C TYR A 476 14.55 -5.34 25.25
N ALA A 477 13.89 -4.75 26.26
CA ALA A 477 13.12 -3.52 26.10
C ALA A 477 13.97 -2.31 25.68
N GLU A 478 15.23 -2.23 26.09
CA GLU A 478 16.14 -1.13 25.73
C GLU A 478 16.47 -1.15 24.23
N GLY A 479 17.01 -2.26 23.74
CA GLY A 479 17.33 -2.40 22.31
C GLY A 479 16.11 -2.28 21.40
N VAL A 480 14.97 -2.84 21.81
CA VAL A 480 13.71 -2.70 21.06
C VAL A 480 13.26 -1.24 21.00
N TYR A 481 13.30 -0.53 22.12
CA TYR A 481 12.89 0.87 22.19
C TYR A 481 13.78 1.76 21.31
N GLU A 482 15.11 1.59 21.40
CA GLU A 482 16.06 2.36 20.61
C GLU A 482 15.83 2.20 19.11
N GLU A 483 15.60 0.98 18.63
CA GLU A 483 15.36 0.74 17.20
C GLU A 483 14.01 1.30 16.73
N ILE A 484 12.96 1.21 17.55
CA ILE A 484 11.64 1.79 17.21
C ILE A 484 11.70 3.32 17.23
N ASP A 485 12.41 3.91 18.19
CA ASP A 485 12.54 5.37 18.29
C ASP A 485 13.28 5.97 17.08
N LYS A 486 14.26 5.25 16.53
CA LYS A 486 14.98 5.64 15.30
C LYS A 486 14.06 5.73 14.07
N VAL A 487 13.05 4.87 13.98
CA VAL A 487 12.16 4.78 12.80
C VAL A 487 10.77 5.36 13.04
N LYS A 488 10.55 6.06 14.15
CA LYS A 488 9.25 6.62 14.51
C LYS A 488 8.75 7.61 13.45
N LYS A 489 7.45 7.53 13.17
CA LYS A 489 6.80 8.38 12.15
C LYS A 489 6.42 9.76 12.67
N GLU A 490 6.26 9.88 13.98
CA GLU A 490 5.74 11.06 14.65
C GLU A 490 6.71 11.51 15.73
N ARG A 491 6.56 12.74 16.24
CA ARG A 491 7.46 13.30 17.26
C ARG A 491 7.65 12.39 18.47
N TYR A 492 6.57 11.74 18.90
CA TYR A 492 6.55 10.84 20.05
C TYR A 492 6.07 9.44 19.64
N LEU A 493 6.59 8.41 20.31
CA LEU A 493 6.13 7.03 20.13
C LEU A 493 4.68 6.86 20.62
N ARG A 494 3.82 6.38 19.74
CA ARG A 494 2.37 6.28 19.94
C ARG A 494 1.98 4.89 20.42
N THR A 495 0.68 4.71 20.67
CA THR A 495 0.14 3.40 21.06
C THR A 495 0.43 2.32 20.00
N CYS A 496 0.31 2.59 18.70
CA CYS A 496 0.63 1.58 17.68
C CYS A 496 2.10 1.16 17.71
N ASP A 497 3.02 2.08 18.03
CA ASP A 497 4.44 1.78 18.17
C ASP A 497 4.71 0.94 19.44
N LEU A 498 3.88 1.08 20.48
CA LEU A 498 3.92 0.21 21.67
C LEU A 498 3.49 -1.23 21.35
N PHE A 499 2.54 -1.43 20.42
CA PHE A 499 2.21 -2.78 19.92
C PHE A 499 3.41 -3.41 19.21
N ASP A 500 4.09 -2.66 18.34
CA ASP A 500 5.29 -3.13 17.64
C ASP A 500 6.42 -3.50 18.63
N ALA A 501 6.58 -2.71 19.70
CA ALA A 501 7.56 -2.98 20.76
C ALA A 501 7.23 -4.25 21.55
N VAL A 502 5.97 -4.43 21.92
CA VAL A 502 5.51 -5.63 22.64
C VAL A 502 5.59 -6.89 21.77
N GLU A 503 5.29 -6.78 20.47
CA GLU A 503 5.49 -7.85 19.48
C GLU A 503 6.98 -8.23 19.39
N SER A 504 7.86 -7.23 19.23
CA SER A 504 9.30 -7.45 19.08
C SER A 504 9.95 -8.08 20.30
N CYS A 505 9.64 -7.61 21.51
CA CYS A 505 10.13 -8.21 22.75
C CYS A 505 9.77 -9.71 22.85
N GLN A 506 8.53 -10.08 22.50
CA GLN A 506 8.09 -11.47 22.52
C GLN A 506 8.73 -12.30 21.41
N LEU A 507 8.88 -11.75 20.20
CA LEU A 507 9.60 -12.41 19.10
C LEU A 507 11.06 -12.69 19.47
N ILE A 508 11.77 -11.75 20.11
CA ILE A 508 13.14 -11.97 20.58
C ILE A 508 13.18 -13.12 21.59
N CYS A 509 12.27 -13.13 22.57
CA CYS A 509 12.20 -14.22 23.53
C CYS A 509 11.96 -15.58 22.87
N LEU A 510 11.09 -15.64 21.85
CA LEU A 510 10.80 -16.83 21.05
C LEU A 510 12.05 -17.31 20.28
N LEU A 511 12.67 -16.40 19.52
CA LEU A 511 13.83 -16.70 18.68
C LEU A 511 15.05 -17.16 19.49
N ASN A 512 15.25 -16.60 20.70
CA ASN A 512 16.34 -17.00 21.58
C ASN A 512 16.12 -18.39 22.22
N ARG A 513 14.89 -18.92 22.19
CA ARG A 513 14.54 -20.22 22.78
C ARG A 513 14.36 -21.33 21.75
N ILE A 514 14.10 -20.97 20.50
CA ILE A 514 13.82 -21.92 19.41
C ILE A 514 14.85 -21.73 18.29
N PRO A 515 15.95 -22.52 18.31
CA PRO A 515 17.01 -22.42 17.30
C PRO A 515 16.52 -22.59 15.86
N ASN A 516 15.49 -23.42 15.65
CA ASN A 516 14.91 -23.65 14.33
C ASN A 516 14.29 -22.38 13.74
N TYR A 517 13.61 -21.57 14.54
CA TYR A 517 13.05 -20.29 14.08
C TYR A 517 14.11 -19.23 13.87
N GLN A 518 15.15 -19.19 14.70
CA GLN A 518 16.31 -18.34 14.46
C GLN A 518 16.98 -18.70 13.12
N LYS A 519 17.20 -19.99 12.86
CA LYS A 519 17.80 -20.49 11.62
C LYS A 519 16.93 -20.20 10.41
N PHE A 520 15.63 -20.49 10.49
CA PHE A 520 14.66 -20.16 9.45
C PHE A 520 14.68 -18.66 9.13
N LEU A 521 14.55 -17.81 10.16
CA LEU A 521 14.47 -16.37 9.96
C LEU A 521 15.77 -15.80 9.38
N HIS A 522 16.93 -16.34 9.77
CA HIS A 522 18.24 -16.00 9.19
C HIS A 522 18.33 -16.40 7.72
N ASN A 523 18.00 -17.66 7.42
CA ASN A 523 18.00 -18.19 6.07
C ASN A 523 17.10 -17.37 5.14
N GLN A 524 15.90 -17.01 5.61
CA GLN A 524 14.94 -16.21 4.84
C GLN A 524 15.17 -14.69 4.94
N LYS A 525 16.35 -14.26 5.39
CA LYS A 525 16.79 -12.84 5.47
C LYS A 525 15.85 -11.92 6.26
N GLY A 526 15.14 -12.47 7.24
CA GLY A 526 14.14 -11.75 8.03
C GLY A 526 14.66 -11.13 9.34
N CYS A 527 15.88 -11.43 9.78
CA CYS A 527 16.35 -11.05 11.12
C CYS A 527 16.27 -9.54 11.40
N LYS A 528 16.64 -8.69 10.42
CA LYS A 528 16.62 -7.23 10.56
C LYS A 528 15.20 -6.64 10.71
N ARG A 529 14.15 -7.44 10.52
CA ARG A 529 12.75 -7.00 10.67
C ARG A 529 12.24 -7.08 12.11
N VAL A 530 13.00 -7.68 13.03
CA VAL A 530 12.67 -7.71 14.47
C VAL A 530 13.47 -6.63 15.18
N PHE A 531 12.79 -5.60 15.68
CA PHE A 531 13.44 -4.48 16.36
C PHE A 531 14.26 -4.97 17.57
N GLY A 532 15.51 -4.54 17.67
CA GLY A 532 16.41 -4.91 18.78
C GLY A 532 16.91 -6.35 18.78
N TYR A 533 16.59 -7.17 17.77
CA TYR A 533 17.06 -8.56 17.69
C TYR A 533 18.51 -8.66 17.21
N LYS A 534 19.35 -9.36 17.99
CA LYS A 534 20.74 -9.68 17.64
C LYS A 534 20.83 -11.14 17.21
N CYS A 535 20.96 -11.36 15.90
CA CYS A 535 21.04 -12.71 15.35
C CYS A 535 22.48 -13.22 15.36
N ALA A 536 22.73 -14.27 16.13
CA ALA A 536 24.05 -14.89 16.24
C ALA A 536 24.62 -15.42 14.91
N HIS A 537 23.76 -15.72 13.92
CA HIS A 537 24.22 -16.12 12.59
C HIS A 537 24.65 -14.92 11.73
N CYS A 538 23.92 -13.79 11.80
CA CYS A 538 24.31 -12.57 11.11
C CYS A 538 25.65 -12.03 11.61
N GLU A 539 25.84 -12.00 12.94
CA GLU A 539 27.10 -11.54 13.55
C GLU A 539 28.30 -12.36 13.07
N LYS A 540 28.15 -13.70 13.02
CA LYS A 540 29.19 -14.59 12.48
C LYS A 540 29.47 -14.35 11.00
N GLU A 541 28.45 -14.12 10.18
CA GLU A 541 28.64 -13.82 8.75
C GLU A 541 29.36 -12.48 8.55
N GLU A 542 29.06 -11.47 9.37
CA GLU A 542 29.76 -10.18 9.36
C GLU A 542 31.21 -10.31 9.80
N GLU A 543 31.50 -11.09 10.86
CA GLU A 543 32.89 -11.39 11.27
C GLU A 543 33.68 -12.12 10.19
N VAL A 544 33.06 -13.08 9.50
CA VAL A 544 33.69 -13.82 8.40
C VAL A 544 33.97 -12.90 7.20
N LYS A 545 33.03 -12.03 6.81
CA LYS A 545 33.24 -11.04 5.74
C LYS A 545 34.37 -10.07 6.10
N ASN A 546 34.36 -9.53 7.31
CA ASN A 546 35.42 -8.62 7.77
C ASN A 546 36.79 -9.29 7.79
N THR A 547 36.87 -10.58 8.15
CA THR A 547 38.15 -11.33 8.15
C THR A 547 38.62 -11.71 6.75
N SER A 548 37.72 -12.02 5.80
CA SER A 548 38.08 -12.25 4.40
C SER A 548 38.60 -10.98 3.73
N ASP A 549 37.96 -9.83 3.98
CA ASP A 549 38.36 -8.55 3.40
C ASP A 549 39.73 -8.07 3.92
N ILE A 550 40.05 -8.38 5.18
CA ILE A 550 41.37 -8.16 5.77
C ILE A 550 42.41 -9.11 5.17
N GLN A 551 42.07 -10.38 4.90
CA GLN A 551 42.99 -11.34 4.29
C GLN A 551 43.30 -11.01 2.83
N ASP A 552 42.33 -10.55 2.04
CA ASP A 552 42.56 -10.10 0.67
C ASP A 552 43.34 -8.78 0.62
N SER A 553 43.13 -7.89 1.60
CA SER A 553 43.98 -6.70 1.80
C SER A 553 45.42 -7.07 2.18
N MET A 554 45.63 -8.11 3.01
CA MET A 554 46.97 -8.59 3.39
C MET A 554 47.70 -9.37 2.28
N LYS A 555 46.98 -10.02 1.36
CA LYS A 555 47.58 -10.63 0.16
C LYS A 555 48.11 -9.57 -0.80
N ASN A 556 47.41 -8.44 -0.92
CA ASN A 556 47.87 -7.32 -1.76
C ASN A 556 49.08 -6.58 -1.17
N LEU A 557 49.29 -6.63 0.15
CA LEU A 557 50.47 -6.05 0.84
C LEU A 557 51.73 -6.94 0.83
N LYS A 558 51.65 -8.22 0.42
CA LYS A 558 52.80 -9.14 0.39
C LYS A 558 53.52 -9.24 -0.96
N ILE A 559 53.12 -8.47 -1.97
CA ILE A 559 53.76 -8.48 -3.31
C ILE A 559 54.74 -7.30 -3.50
N GLU A 560 54.79 -6.32 -2.60
CA GLU A 560 55.76 -5.23 -2.65
C GLU A 560 56.78 -5.32 -1.51
N ASN A 561 57.72 -6.26 -1.61
CA ASN A 561 59.12 -6.05 -1.23
C ASN A 561 59.90 -7.37 -1.32
N THR A 562 60.60 -7.57 -2.44
CA THR A 562 62.02 -7.99 -2.48
C THR A 562 62.45 -8.18 -3.94
N ASN A 563 62.88 -7.08 -4.58
CA ASN A 563 63.76 -7.14 -5.74
C ASN A 563 65.16 -6.70 -5.30
N SER A 564 66.07 -7.66 -5.16
CA SER A 564 67.49 -7.40 -5.27
C SER A 564 68.15 -8.56 -6.02
N SER A 565 68.94 -8.19 -7.01
CA SER A 565 69.41 -8.97 -8.15
C SER A 565 70.82 -9.53 -7.91
N THR A 566 71.10 -10.74 -8.40
CA THR A 566 72.40 -11.20 -8.96
C THR A 566 72.29 -12.63 -9.56
N PRO A 567 73.21 -13.07 -10.46
CA PRO A 567 72.86 -13.86 -11.65
C PRO A 567 73.56 -15.25 -11.79
N ASN A 568 73.02 -16.06 -12.72
CA ASN A 568 73.62 -17.16 -13.48
C ASN A 568 74.37 -18.32 -12.76
N GLN A 569 73.94 -19.57 -13.01
CA GLN A 569 74.81 -20.69 -13.43
C GLN A 569 74.02 -21.95 -13.87
N TYR A 570 74.40 -22.49 -15.05
CA TYR A 570 74.49 -23.89 -15.53
C TYR A 570 73.74 -25.00 -14.73
N SER A 571 73.09 -26.03 -15.30
CA SER A 571 73.50 -26.95 -16.39
C SER A 571 72.33 -27.90 -16.75
N GLN A 572 72.24 -28.37 -18.00
CA GLN A 572 71.52 -29.61 -18.36
C GLN A 572 72.42 -30.84 -18.18
N PRO A 573 71.86 -32.07 -18.08
CA PRO A 573 72.51 -33.28 -18.58
C PRO A 573 71.76 -33.91 -19.77
N ALA A 574 72.56 -34.45 -20.67
CA ALA A 574 72.22 -35.04 -21.96
C ALA A 574 71.67 -36.47 -21.88
N LEU A 575 70.93 -36.88 -22.92
CA LEU A 575 70.78 -38.28 -23.32
C LEU A 575 70.99 -38.40 -24.84
N SER A 576 72.02 -39.17 -25.20
CA SER A 576 72.44 -39.52 -26.56
C SER A 576 71.66 -40.72 -27.11
N ALA A 577 71.37 -40.74 -28.42
CA ALA A 577 70.99 -41.95 -29.15
C ALA A 577 72.16 -42.47 -30.02
N PRO A 578 72.32 -43.81 -30.21
CA PRO A 578 73.37 -44.39 -31.05
C PRO A 578 72.99 -44.48 -32.53
N LYS A 579 74.03 -44.65 -33.35
CA LYS A 579 74.07 -44.56 -34.82
C LYS A 579 73.53 -45.77 -35.59
N ASP A 580 72.97 -45.42 -36.76
CA ASP A 580 72.91 -46.09 -38.07
C ASP A 580 72.25 -47.48 -38.20
N CYS A 581 71.08 -47.50 -38.86
CA CYS A 581 70.51 -48.68 -39.51
C CYS A 581 70.00 -48.30 -40.92
N GLU A 582 70.64 -48.86 -41.95
CA GLU A 582 70.18 -48.83 -43.34
C GLU A 582 68.94 -49.71 -43.52
N LYS A 583 67.74 -49.11 -43.43
CA LYS A 583 66.50 -49.44 -44.16
C LYS A 583 65.34 -48.66 -43.51
N CYS A 584 65.00 -47.50 -44.07
CA CYS A 584 63.89 -46.69 -43.60
C CYS A 584 63.01 -46.27 -44.80
N SER A 585 62.02 -47.09 -45.12
CA SER A 585 60.93 -46.72 -46.07
C SER A 585 59.56 -46.62 -45.40
N GLU A 586 59.46 -46.66 -44.07
CA GLU A 586 58.18 -46.52 -43.35
C GLU A 586 58.18 -45.46 -42.23
N SER A 587 59.32 -44.78 -41.99
CA SER A 587 59.45 -43.78 -40.92
C SER A 587 59.09 -42.34 -41.34
N SER A 588 58.77 -42.10 -42.62
CA SER A 588 58.45 -40.74 -43.12
C SER A 588 57.01 -40.30 -42.82
N GLU A 589 56.03 -41.21 -42.76
CA GLU A 589 54.64 -40.82 -42.51
C GLU A 589 54.36 -40.53 -41.03
N ILE A 590 55.00 -41.28 -40.12
CA ILE A 590 54.84 -41.09 -38.67
C ILE A 590 55.48 -39.78 -38.23
N LEU A 591 56.67 -39.43 -38.75
CA LEU A 591 57.36 -38.16 -38.46
C LEU A 591 56.53 -36.93 -38.89
N VAL A 592 55.91 -36.97 -40.08
CA VAL A 592 55.04 -35.88 -40.56
C VAL A 592 53.78 -35.76 -39.71
N LYS A 593 53.20 -36.89 -39.28
CA LYS A 593 52.00 -36.90 -38.44
C LYS A 593 52.29 -36.33 -37.03
N THR A 594 53.38 -36.74 -36.40
CA THR A 594 53.81 -36.20 -35.09
C THR A 594 54.19 -34.72 -35.17
N GLN A 595 54.78 -34.28 -36.29
CA GLN A 595 55.14 -32.87 -36.49
C GLN A 595 53.91 -31.97 -36.74
N ASN A 596 52.86 -32.51 -37.38
CA ASN A 596 51.57 -31.82 -37.52
C ASN A 596 50.80 -31.75 -36.19
N GLU A 597 50.80 -32.82 -35.40
CA GLU A 597 50.18 -32.83 -34.06
C GLU A 597 50.87 -31.83 -33.11
N LEU A 598 52.21 -31.77 -33.11
CA LEU A 598 52.98 -30.77 -32.35
C LEU A 598 52.73 -29.33 -32.81
N LYS A 599 52.37 -29.12 -34.08
CA LYS A 599 52.00 -27.80 -34.61
C LYS A 599 50.60 -27.40 -34.15
N ILE A 600 49.64 -28.32 -34.20
CA ILE A 600 48.27 -28.11 -33.69
C ILE A 600 48.28 -27.78 -32.19
N SER A 601 49.04 -28.53 -31.37
CA SER A 601 49.14 -28.23 -29.93
C SER A 601 49.82 -26.90 -29.64
N ARG A 602 50.79 -26.48 -30.47
CA ARG A 602 51.44 -25.16 -30.32
C ARG A 602 50.50 -24.01 -30.70
N ASP A 603 49.67 -24.21 -31.72
CA ASP A 603 48.69 -23.20 -32.16
C ASP A 603 47.55 -23.07 -31.15
N GLN A 604 47.10 -24.19 -30.55
CA GLN A 604 46.15 -24.18 -29.42
C GLN A 604 46.70 -23.46 -28.19
N LEU A 605 48.00 -23.64 -27.88
CA LEU A 605 48.63 -22.96 -26.75
C LEU A 605 48.70 -21.43 -26.97
N LYS A 606 48.96 -20.99 -28.20
CA LYS A 606 48.94 -19.57 -28.58
C LYS A 606 47.55 -18.96 -28.51
N GLU A 607 46.53 -19.70 -28.96
CA GLU A 607 45.14 -19.26 -28.87
C GLU A 607 44.68 -19.11 -27.41
N MET A 608 45.10 -20.03 -26.55
CA MET A 608 44.80 -19.97 -25.11
C MET A 608 45.52 -18.81 -24.41
N GLN A 609 46.78 -18.52 -24.78
CA GLN A 609 47.50 -17.35 -24.29
C GLN A 609 46.83 -16.04 -24.72
N GLN A 610 46.37 -15.95 -25.97
CA GLN A 610 45.65 -14.78 -26.46
C GLN A 610 44.33 -14.57 -25.71
N LYS A 611 43.56 -15.64 -25.47
CA LYS A 611 42.34 -15.58 -24.66
C LYS A 611 42.60 -15.12 -23.24
N MET A 612 43.67 -15.59 -22.59
CA MET A 612 44.03 -15.11 -21.24
C MET A 612 44.36 -13.61 -21.25
N THR A 613 45.12 -13.12 -22.23
CA THR A 613 45.43 -11.69 -22.34
C THR A 613 44.19 -10.84 -22.65
N ASP A 614 43.25 -11.35 -23.45
CA ASP A 614 42.00 -10.65 -23.75
C ASP A 614 41.09 -10.60 -22.51
N THR A 615 40.99 -11.70 -21.76
CA THR A 615 40.24 -11.75 -20.48
C THR A 615 40.87 -10.87 -19.41
N GLU A 616 42.20 -10.81 -19.29
CA GLU A 616 42.89 -9.90 -18.36
C GLU A 616 42.62 -8.43 -18.69
N LYS A 617 42.55 -8.10 -19.98
CA LYS A 617 42.20 -6.75 -20.44
C LYS A 617 40.74 -6.40 -20.14
N GLU A 618 39.80 -7.31 -20.42
CA GLU A 618 38.38 -7.14 -20.07
C GLU A 618 38.19 -6.98 -18.55
N LEU A 619 38.91 -7.76 -17.73
CA LEU A 619 38.88 -7.64 -16.28
C LEU A 619 39.43 -6.29 -15.81
N SER A 620 40.49 -5.78 -16.45
CA SER A 620 41.02 -4.45 -16.15
C SER A 620 40.05 -3.33 -16.54
N ASP A 621 39.32 -3.47 -17.64
CA ASP A 621 38.37 -2.46 -18.10
C ASP A 621 37.10 -2.48 -17.23
N SER A 622 36.60 -3.67 -16.86
CA SER A 622 35.50 -3.81 -15.89
C SER A 622 35.85 -3.28 -14.49
N LYS A 623 37.09 -3.44 -14.02
CA LYS A 623 37.53 -2.85 -12.74
C LYS A 623 37.46 -1.32 -12.76
N LYS A 624 37.93 -0.69 -13.85
CA LYS A 624 37.86 0.77 -14.02
C LYS A 624 36.42 1.29 -14.11
N GLU A 625 35.53 0.51 -14.71
CA GLU A 625 34.11 0.85 -14.77
C GLU A 625 33.43 0.72 -13.40
N HIS A 626 33.77 -0.31 -12.63
CA HIS A 626 33.30 -0.48 -11.26
C HIS A 626 33.79 0.65 -10.34
N GLU A 627 35.05 1.08 -10.47
CA GLU A 627 35.61 2.21 -9.72
C GLU A 627 34.84 3.52 -9.97
N LYS A 628 34.46 3.79 -11.23
CA LYS A 628 33.62 4.94 -11.59
C LYS A 628 32.20 4.85 -11.01
N ILE A 629 31.63 3.65 -10.96
CA ILE A 629 30.31 3.42 -10.35
C ILE A 629 30.39 3.69 -8.85
N VAL A 630 31.38 3.15 -8.16
CA VAL A 630 31.61 3.36 -6.72
C VAL A 630 31.82 4.84 -6.40
N GLU A 631 32.60 5.57 -7.20
CA GLU A 631 32.81 7.00 -7.01
C GLU A 631 31.53 7.83 -7.26
N SER A 632 30.69 7.39 -8.21
CA SER A 632 29.37 8.01 -8.47
C SER A 632 28.35 7.72 -7.37
N GLU A 633 28.40 6.54 -6.75
CA GLU A 633 27.54 6.17 -5.62
C GLU A 633 27.96 6.87 -4.33
N ALA A 634 29.27 7.04 -4.11
CA ALA A 634 29.79 7.84 -3.00
C ALA A 634 29.27 9.29 -3.06
N LYS A 635 29.33 9.93 -4.24
CA LYS A 635 28.77 11.28 -4.44
C LYS A 635 27.26 11.34 -4.21
N LYS A 636 26.50 10.36 -4.71
CA LYS A 636 25.04 10.29 -4.44
C LYS A 636 24.74 10.10 -2.95
N THR A 637 25.59 9.40 -2.23
CA THR A 637 25.43 9.16 -0.78
C THR A 637 25.71 10.45 0.01
N GLU A 638 26.69 11.24 -0.44
CA GLU A 638 27.00 12.57 0.12
C GLU A 638 25.88 13.58 -0.16
N GLU A 639 25.38 13.66 -1.41
CA GLU A 639 24.22 14.48 -1.77
C GLU A 639 22.95 14.07 -0.98
N LEU A 640 22.75 12.77 -0.77
CA LEU A 640 21.64 12.25 0.03
C LEU A 640 21.77 12.65 1.51
N ALA A 641 22.99 12.68 2.05
CA ALA A 641 23.25 13.12 3.41
C ALA A 641 22.95 14.62 3.59
N GLU A 642 23.35 15.46 2.63
CA GLU A 642 23.03 16.90 2.62
C GLU A 642 21.51 17.15 2.56
N VAL A 643 20.80 16.46 1.67
CA VAL A 643 19.33 16.54 1.58
C VAL A 643 18.66 16.06 2.87
N MET A 644 19.23 15.06 3.54
CA MET A 644 18.71 14.54 4.81
C MET A 644 18.92 15.54 5.96
N GLU A 645 20.04 16.28 5.94
CA GLU A 645 20.31 17.38 6.88
C GLU A 645 19.36 18.56 6.65
N GLU A 646 19.14 18.98 5.40
CA GLU A 646 18.16 20.02 5.06
C GLU A 646 16.73 19.64 5.49
N LEU A 647 16.34 18.38 5.24
CA LEU A 647 15.04 17.86 5.66
C LEU A 647 14.88 17.84 7.18
N ASN A 648 15.94 17.55 7.93
CA ASN A 648 15.93 17.60 9.39
C ASN A 648 15.80 19.04 9.90
N ASN A 649 16.52 20.00 9.31
CA ASN A 649 16.41 21.42 9.65
C ASN A 649 15.00 21.98 9.34
N GLU A 650 14.36 21.52 8.26
CA GLU A 650 13.00 21.92 7.92
C GLU A 650 11.96 21.27 8.86
N LYS A 651 12.19 20.04 9.31
CA LYS A 651 11.38 19.39 10.36
C LYS A 651 11.44 20.16 11.66
N GLU A 652 12.62 20.59 12.11
CA GLU A 652 12.78 21.39 13.34
C GLU A 652 11.99 22.71 13.25
N LYS A 653 12.10 23.44 12.12
CA LYS A 653 11.32 24.67 11.90
C LYS A 653 9.81 24.44 11.89
N ASN A 654 9.36 23.31 11.34
CA ASN A 654 7.93 22.97 11.33
C ASN A 654 7.44 22.58 12.73
N GLN A 655 8.28 21.94 13.54
CA GLN A 655 7.97 21.62 14.94
C GLN A 655 7.79 22.89 15.79
N GLU A 656 8.65 23.91 15.63
CA GLU A 656 8.51 25.19 16.34
C GLU A 656 7.17 25.87 16.01
N LYS A 657 6.77 25.86 14.73
CA LYS A 657 5.47 26.40 14.29
C LYS A 657 4.28 25.64 14.87
N GLU A 658 4.36 24.31 14.96
CA GLU A 658 3.30 23.51 15.57
C GLU A 658 3.15 23.78 17.07
N GLU A 659 4.25 24.03 17.79
CA GLU A 659 4.20 24.43 19.20
C GLU A 659 3.52 25.79 19.40
N GLU A 660 3.80 26.76 18.53
CA GLU A 660 3.13 28.06 18.54
C GLU A 660 1.62 27.93 18.27
N ILE A 661 1.24 27.10 17.29
CA ILE A 661 -0.18 26.84 16.96
C ILE A 661 -0.89 26.16 18.14
N LEU A 662 -0.25 25.19 18.79
CA LEU A 662 -0.84 24.49 19.94
C LEU A 662 -1.03 25.43 21.13
N LYS A 663 -0.08 26.34 21.37
CA LYS A 663 -0.20 27.37 22.41
C LYS A 663 -1.35 28.32 22.13
N ALA A 664 -1.43 28.84 20.90
CA ALA A 664 -2.54 29.70 20.47
C ALA A 664 -3.90 28.99 20.56
N SER A 665 -3.97 27.69 20.24
CA SER A 665 -5.20 26.92 20.35
C SER A 665 -5.69 26.77 21.80
N LYS A 666 -4.78 26.60 22.77
CA LYS A 666 -5.15 26.53 24.20
C LYS A 666 -5.68 27.86 24.71
N GLU A 667 -5.02 28.96 24.35
CA GLU A 667 -5.47 30.32 24.68
C GLU A 667 -6.86 30.59 24.12
N ASN A 668 -7.15 30.12 22.90
CA ASN A 668 -8.45 30.29 22.26
C ASN A 668 -9.56 29.48 22.95
N GLU A 669 -9.26 28.28 23.45
CA GLU A 669 -10.20 27.46 24.22
C GLU A 669 -10.57 28.14 25.57
N GLU A 670 -9.60 28.78 26.22
CA GLU A 670 -9.79 29.50 27.47
C GLU A 670 -10.61 30.79 27.27
N LEU A 671 -10.38 31.49 26.16
CA LEU A 671 -11.22 32.62 25.73
C LEU A 671 -12.67 32.17 25.45
N GLN A 672 -12.89 31.02 24.80
CA GLN A 672 -14.24 30.50 24.56
C GLN A 672 -14.98 30.17 25.86
N LYS A 673 -14.31 29.57 26.85
CA LYS A 673 -14.89 29.33 28.20
C LYS A 673 -15.31 30.63 28.88
N THR A 674 -14.49 31.67 28.73
CA THR A 674 -14.79 33.00 29.29
C THR A 674 -15.99 33.65 28.61
N ILE A 675 -16.09 33.55 27.28
CA ILE A 675 -17.24 34.05 26.51
C ILE A 675 -18.54 33.34 26.93
N LEU A 676 -18.51 32.02 27.12
CA LEU A 676 -19.68 31.27 27.59
C LEU A 676 -20.15 31.73 28.98
N LYS A 677 -19.21 31.98 29.89
CA LYS A 677 -19.53 32.48 31.24
C LYS A 677 -20.17 33.87 31.19
N LEU A 678 -19.58 34.80 30.43
CA LEU A 678 -20.12 36.16 30.26
C LEU A 678 -21.48 36.15 29.56
N THR A 679 -21.70 35.23 28.62
CA THR A 679 -23.00 35.09 27.95
C THR A 679 -24.08 34.64 28.94
N ALA A 680 -23.79 33.65 29.79
CA ALA A 680 -24.72 33.19 30.83
C ALA A 680 -25.03 34.29 31.87
N GLU A 681 -24.03 35.09 32.25
CA GLU A 681 -24.22 36.24 33.14
C GLU A 681 -25.10 37.33 32.50
N ASN A 682 -24.89 37.63 31.21
CA ASN A 682 -25.71 38.59 30.47
C ASN A 682 -27.17 38.13 30.35
N GLU A 683 -27.41 36.84 30.04
CA GLU A 683 -28.77 36.29 30.02
C GLU A 683 -29.45 36.38 31.40
N ALA A 684 -28.70 36.19 32.49
CA ALA A 684 -29.23 36.36 33.84
C ALA A 684 -29.59 37.81 34.15
N ASN A 685 -28.75 38.75 33.69
CA ASN A 685 -29.00 40.19 33.83
C ASN A 685 -30.20 40.64 33.00
N GLU A 686 -30.36 40.17 31.77
CA GLU A 686 -31.53 40.44 30.92
C GLU A 686 -32.84 39.98 31.59
N ARG A 687 -32.88 38.76 32.13
CA ARG A 687 -34.03 38.27 32.91
C ARG A 687 -34.33 39.12 34.14
N MET A 688 -33.30 39.69 34.78
CA MET A 688 -33.49 40.59 35.92
C MET A 688 -34.05 41.95 35.49
N ILE A 689 -33.60 42.47 34.35
CA ILE A 689 -34.12 43.71 33.75
C ILE A 689 -35.58 43.54 33.37
N GLU A 690 -35.97 42.43 32.72
CA GLU A 690 -37.36 42.13 32.38
C GLU A 690 -38.26 42.12 33.63
N LYS A 691 -37.82 41.46 34.70
CA LYS A 691 -38.54 41.47 35.98
C LYS A 691 -38.70 42.87 36.58
N LEU A 692 -37.69 43.74 36.43
CA LEU A 692 -37.77 45.11 36.91
C LEU A 692 -38.73 45.95 36.04
N LEU A 693 -38.71 45.75 34.73
CA LEU A 693 -39.62 46.42 33.79
C LEU A 693 -41.08 46.03 34.05
N ASP A 694 -41.37 44.74 34.29
CA ASP A 694 -42.70 44.28 34.68
C ASP A 694 -43.16 44.94 35.99
N ARG A 695 -42.26 45.11 36.96
CA ARG A 695 -42.57 45.75 38.24
C ARG A 695 -42.87 47.24 38.07
N ILE A 696 -42.12 47.93 37.22
CA ILE A 696 -42.37 49.34 36.87
C ILE A 696 -43.70 49.48 36.13
N SER A 697 -43.99 48.59 35.18
CA SER A 697 -45.24 48.61 34.43
C SER A 697 -46.44 48.40 35.35
N ASN A 698 -46.32 47.51 36.35
CA ASN A 698 -47.34 47.29 37.39
C ASN A 698 -47.51 48.48 38.35
N LEU A 699 -46.43 49.21 38.67
CA LEU A 699 -46.51 50.46 39.44
C LEU A 699 -47.17 51.58 38.61
N SER A 700 -46.92 51.62 37.31
CA SER A 700 -47.51 52.61 36.39
C SER A 700 -49.01 52.36 36.15
N THR A 701 -49.48 51.10 36.11
CA THR A 701 -50.91 50.78 36.07
C THR A 701 -51.61 51.03 37.40
N ASN A 702 -50.93 50.88 38.55
CA ASN A 702 -51.47 51.28 39.85
C ASN A 702 -51.57 52.81 39.99
N ASN A 703 -50.63 53.58 39.41
CA ASN A 703 -50.67 55.04 39.44
C ASN A 703 -51.65 55.68 38.45
N GLN A 704 -52.20 54.93 37.48
CA GLN A 704 -53.34 55.40 36.66
C GLN A 704 -54.69 55.37 37.40
N LYS A 705 -54.74 54.96 38.67
CA LYS A 705 -55.93 55.04 39.54
C LYS A 705 -55.92 56.20 40.56
N THR A 706 -54.89 57.04 40.60
CA THR A 706 -54.85 58.19 41.52
C THR A 706 -54.04 59.35 40.91
N ASN A 707 -54.73 60.24 40.19
CA ASN A 707 -54.29 61.61 39.99
C ASN A 707 -54.99 62.49 41.03
N GLU A 708 -54.21 63.15 41.87
CA GLU A 708 -54.47 64.33 42.76
C GLU A 708 -53.35 64.25 43.83
N ILE A 709 -52.62 65.26 44.31
CA ILE A 709 -52.56 66.72 44.19
C ILE A 709 -51.26 67.14 44.96
N ASP A 710 -50.70 68.27 44.55
CA ASP A 710 -49.88 69.30 45.25
C ASP A 710 -48.61 69.07 46.10
N GLU A 711 -47.63 69.91 45.70
CA GLU A 711 -46.73 70.80 46.45
C GLU A 711 -46.29 70.50 47.92
N LYS A 712 -44.95 70.50 48.04
CA LYS A 712 -44.11 71.24 49.02
C LYS A 712 -43.85 70.70 50.45
N THR A 713 -42.54 70.52 50.69
CA THR A 713 -41.70 70.83 51.89
C THR A 713 -41.30 69.71 52.88
N ILE A 714 -40.05 69.84 53.37
CA ILE A 714 -39.40 69.26 54.59
C ILE A 714 -38.63 67.94 54.34
N GLU A 715 -37.29 67.96 54.18
CA GLU A 715 -36.19 68.05 55.16
C GLU A 715 -35.82 66.72 55.88
N GLU A 716 -34.54 66.37 55.67
CA GLU A 716 -33.61 65.53 56.46
C GLU A 716 -33.90 64.05 56.77
N SER A 717 -33.12 63.17 56.13
CA SER A 717 -32.40 62.07 56.80
C SER A 717 -31.34 61.48 55.85
N THR A 718 -30.06 61.59 56.25
CA THR A 718 -28.84 60.95 55.71
C THR A 718 -28.96 59.41 55.80
N GLN A 719 -28.32 58.50 55.05
CA GLN A 719 -27.04 58.29 54.34
C GLN A 719 -27.34 57.07 53.41
N THR A 720 -26.77 56.77 52.23
CA THR A 720 -25.41 56.26 51.94
C THR A 720 -25.35 55.71 50.49
N THR A 721 -24.17 55.79 49.86
CA THR A 721 -23.56 54.90 48.84
C THR A 721 -24.06 54.74 47.39
N SER A 722 -23.14 55.06 46.45
CA SER A 722 -22.78 54.32 45.20
C SER A 722 -23.81 54.32 44.04
N VAL A 723 -23.53 54.26 42.73
CA VAL A 723 -22.44 53.72 41.89
C VAL A 723 -22.42 54.51 40.57
N THR A 724 -21.24 54.81 40.04
CA THR A 724 -21.03 55.30 38.67
C THR A 724 -21.12 54.17 37.66
N SER A 725 -22.06 54.22 36.71
CA SER A 725 -22.01 53.42 35.48
C SER A 725 -21.58 54.31 34.30
N LYS A 726 -20.36 54.09 33.82
CA LYS A 726 -19.94 54.48 32.46
C LYS A 726 -20.12 53.25 31.57
N ASN A 727 -21.19 53.19 30.79
CA ASN A 727 -21.26 52.31 29.62
C ASN A 727 -21.57 53.17 28.39
N ALA A 728 -20.53 53.46 27.61
CA ALA A 728 -20.61 54.12 26.31
C ALA A 728 -20.86 53.08 25.19
N PRO A 729 -21.60 53.41 24.13
CA PRO A 729 -21.83 52.49 23.01
C PRO A 729 -20.57 52.32 22.13
N LEU A 730 -20.31 51.08 21.67
CA LEU A 730 -19.19 50.77 20.77
C LEU A 730 -19.38 51.43 19.40
N ILE A 731 -18.59 52.47 19.16
CA ILE A 731 -18.46 53.20 17.89
C ILE A 731 -17.71 52.30 16.88
N ILE A 732 -18.33 51.93 15.75
CA ILE A 732 -17.67 51.18 14.68
C ILE A 732 -17.34 52.14 13.54
N ASP A 733 -16.05 52.43 13.36
CA ASP A 733 -15.57 53.30 12.28
C ASP A 733 -15.17 52.53 11.03
N CYS A 734 -15.52 53.09 9.87
CA CYS A 734 -15.07 52.64 8.57
C CYS A 734 -13.63 53.13 8.36
N LEU A 735 -12.66 52.21 8.27
CA LEU A 735 -11.24 52.57 8.18
C LEU A 735 -10.82 53.24 6.85
N ILE A 736 -11.69 53.24 5.83
CA ILE A 736 -11.40 53.84 4.53
C ILE A 736 -11.69 55.35 4.54
N CYS A 737 -12.75 55.78 5.23
CA CYS A 737 -13.13 57.19 5.35
C CYS A 737 -13.00 57.75 6.77
N SER A 738 -12.53 56.92 7.71
CA SER A 738 -12.38 57.20 9.14
C SER A 738 -13.65 57.75 9.81
N SER A 739 -14.82 57.48 9.23
CA SER A 739 -16.11 57.96 9.72
C SER A 739 -16.91 56.83 10.36
N GLN A 740 -17.67 57.16 11.40
CA GLN A 740 -18.52 56.21 12.10
C GLN A 740 -19.62 55.64 11.20
N ILE A 741 -19.78 54.32 11.23
CA ILE A 741 -20.88 53.62 10.58
C ILE A 741 -22.11 53.71 11.50
N LYS A 742 -23.13 54.42 11.04
CA LYS A 742 -24.40 54.57 11.75
C LYS A 742 -25.37 53.43 11.42
N ALA A 743 -26.27 53.12 12.34
CA ALA A 743 -27.32 52.12 12.13
C ALA A 743 -28.16 52.47 10.89
N GLY A 744 -28.41 51.47 10.03
CA GLY A 744 -29.17 51.64 8.77
C GLY A 744 -28.32 52.00 7.54
N GLN A 745 -27.01 52.23 7.67
CA GLN A 745 -26.13 52.43 6.51
C GLN A 745 -25.72 51.10 5.87
N GLU A 746 -25.67 51.05 4.53
CA GLU A 746 -25.20 49.88 3.80
C GLU A 746 -23.71 49.63 4.06
N VAL A 747 -23.39 48.39 4.44
CA VAL A 747 -22.02 47.97 4.77
C VAL A 747 -21.61 46.69 4.06
N ILE A 748 -20.33 46.63 3.70
CA ILE A 748 -19.65 45.42 3.23
C ILE A 748 -18.77 44.88 4.35
N ARG A 749 -18.80 43.56 4.55
CA ARG A 749 -18.03 42.85 5.56
C ARG A 749 -16.94 42.02 4.89
N CYS A 750 -15.69 42.16 5.32
CA CYS A 750 -14.60 41.30 4.84
C CYS A 750 -14.88 39.82 5.21
N PRO A 751 -14.78 38.85 4.28
CA PRO A 751 -15.02 37.45 4.59
C PRO A 751 -13.96 36.85 5.52
N LEU A 752 -12.73 37.38 5.50
CA LEU A 752 -11.59 36.91 6.30
C LEU A 752 -11.60 37.51 7.71
N CYS A 753 -11.41 38.83 7.87
CA CYS A 753 -11.29 39.47 9.18
C CYS A 753 -12.61 40.00 9.75
N LYS A 754 -13.72 39.87 9.02
CA LYS A 754 -15.07 40.27 9.44
C LYS A 754 -15.27 41.77 9.74
N ARG A 755 -14.29 42.64 9.44
CA ARG A 755 -14.39 44.10 9.58
C ARG A 755 -15.43 44.67 8.61
N ARG A 756 -16.17 45.70 9.04
CA ARG A 756 -17.22 46.37 8.28
C ARG A 756 -16.72 47.71 7.73
N PHE A 757 -17.13 48.01 6.50
CA PHE A 757 -16.85 49.26 5.81
C PHE A 757 -18.15 49.75 5.17
N HIS A 758 -18.31 51.07 4.94
CA HIS A 758 -19.40 51.56 4.09
C HIS A 758 -19.30 50.91 2.72
N SER A 759 -20.43 50.44 2.16
CA SER A 759 -20.44 49.74 0.87
C SER A 759 -19.74 50.55 -0.23
N ASN A 760 -20.03 51.85 -0.34
CA ASN A 760 -19.40 52.73 -1.32
C ASN A 760 -17.88 52.90 -1.12
N CYS A 761 -17.41 52.90 0.13
CA CYS A 761 -15.98 52.98 0.42
C CYS A 761 -15.26 51.69 0.01
N ALA A 762 -15.83 50.53 0.31
CA ALA A 762 -15.26 49.25 -0.09
C ALA A 762 -15.26 49.08 -1.63
N PHE A 763 -16.32 49.49 -2.31
CA PHE A 763 -16.37 49.45 -3.78
C PHE A 763 -15.34 50.38 -4.44
N LYS A 764 -15.16 51.60 -3.93
CA LYS A 764 -14.12 52.51 -4.44
C LYS A 764 -12.71 51.98 -4.16
N TRP A 765 -12.46 51.49 -2.95
CA TRP A 765 -11.17 50.91 -2.58
C TRP A 765 -10.76 49.75 -3.48
N ARG A 766 -11.74 48.90 -3.88
CA ARG A 766 -11.49 47.76 -4.76
C ARG A 766 -11.09 48.13 -6.19
N LYS A 767 -11.34 49.36 -6.64
CA LYS A 767 -10.90 49.79 -7.97
C LYS A 767 -9.38 49.90 -8.07
N ASP A 768 -8.74 50.27 -6.97
CA ASP A 768 -7.31 50.56 -6.93
C ASP A 768 -6.52 49.51 -6.10
N HIS A 769 -7.20 48.64 -5.33
CA HIS A 769 -6.58 47.66 -4.44
C HIS A 769 -7.36 46.32 -4.38
N THR A 770 -6.69 45.18 -4.44
CA THR A 770 -7.31 43.84 -4.36
C THR A 770 -7.46 43.29 -2.93
N GLN A 771 -6.83 43.95 -1.95
CA GLN A 771 -6.70 43.47 -0.58
C GLN A 771 -7.52 44.29 0.42
N CYS A 772 -7.95 43.62 1.50
CA CYS A 772 -8.68 44.25 2.60
C CYS A 772 -7.78 45.21 3.40
N PRO A 773 -8.17 46.49 3.61
CA PRO A 773 -7.35 47.45 4.34
C PRO A 773 -7.18 47.15 5.84
N ALA A 774 -7.94 46.19 6.38
CA ALA A 774 -7.85 45.80 7.79
C ALA A 774 -7.00 44.55 8.05
N CYS A 775 -6.76 43.71 7.05
CA CYS A 775 -6.03 42.44 7.26
C CYS A 775 -5.14 42.02 6.08
N ASN A 776 -5.04 42.83 5.03
CA ASN A 776 -4.28 42.59 3.80
C ASN A 776 -4.59 41.26 3.07
N GLY A 777 -5.67 40.58 3.45
CA GLY A 777 -6.12 39.36 2.78
C GLY A 777 -6.88 39.67 1.49
N ASP A 778 -6.69 38.83 0.48
CA ASP A 778 -7.37 38.96 -0.81
C ASP A 778 -8.89 38.83 -0.64
N LEU A 779 -9.64 39.75 -1.24
CA LEU A 779 -11.10 39.74 -1.21
C LEU A 779 -11.63 38.96 -2.43
N PRO A 780 -12.13 37.70 -2.28
CA PRO A 780 -12.73 36.96 -3.39
C PRO A 780 -13.99 37.67 -3.93
N GLY A 781 -14.31 37.42 -5.20
CA GLY A 781 -15.35 38.10 -6.01
C GLY A 781 -16.69 38.35 -5.32
N ILE A 782 -17.23 39.56 -5.49
CA ILE A 782 -18.67 39.86 -5.33
C ILE A 782 -19.18 39.98 -6.76
#